data_AF-A0A7S7TC03-F1
#
_entry.id   AF-A0A7S7TC03-F1
#
_cell.length_a   1.000
_cell.length_b   1.000
_cell.length_c   1.000
_cell.angle_alpha   90.00
_cell.angle_beta   90.00
_cell.angle_gamma   90.00
#
_symmetry.space_group_name_H-M   'P 1'
#
loop_
_entity.id
_entity.type
_entity.pdbx_description
1 polymer ?
#
loop_
_entity_poly.entity_id
_entity_poly.type
_entity_poly.pdbx_seq_one_letter_code
_entity_poly.pdbx_strand_id
1 'polypeptide(L)'
;MAPPQTPSAERARRKQVIEDLLRQGYHPQGSRGGIASATKTAERQENINYPNWVRAEEALKRKRKENYAIDWSLYVPPAPKATVTSGGEELSAEEVDPLIRAKTLSAEVTQLITQSKYPVINPEAVIVDTPMLRSWSAKHRRYVEKEGRPRTWMVETLRVAPYRDPRGKNFIFTGAQNDALLHEEFWVNLKAYAAYIDAEIIVGPWTYETQWWAENDPQARTYAPELTEHLCFGQMKIGSNFVFCGEMNTLPTASQPISDLVTYSRGRWAVFPHAKRQLKSVPSNDPNVQAHQVMTSGACTRPKIIPRKAGVKSLFHQVVGATVVQFDEDGDVFCRQITADDHTGAFYDLDAYVANAEVTTGHRARAITMPDLHVRKMDQANCMAIFGWDMRGGRAQFRESMVDVLDPENVIGHDIFDNEARNHHHVHDNAYSYEMAFRGRDSVEEEVEQCGQFLLTAIGLGALPMVTVGDRTFIVAEGNHDIALEKYAREGRYRNDGRNVRFGLQLEDAYLDYVERRSIAIDNNQPVPRFSLLEHAIRMKYPQLGDKVIWCHDGYSHLIDGIEVGNHGFRGANGAKGTVNGFARAGRKMSIGDKHSPEIMEGVYVAGAMNLRHGYNKGLSGWAVTVIIQYPDGKRSLLTLQKGKWRPGKRVVRVPAPSFAA
;
A
#
# COMPACT_ATOMS: atom_id res chain seq x y z
N MET A 1 27.67 43.71 -26.51
CA MET A 1 28.87 43.75 -25.65
C MET A 1 29.01 45.18 -25.13
N ALA A 2 28.87 45.40 -23.82
CA ALA A 2 29.07 46.70 -23.20
C ALA A 2 30.57 47.07 -23.18
N PRO A 3 30.95 48.36 -23.29
CA PRO A 3 32.35 48.78 -23.34
C PRO A 3 33.08 48.47 -22.01
N PRO A 4 34.41 48.30 -22.02
CA PRO A 4 35.19 48.04 -20.81
C PRO A 4 35.09 49.25 -19.86
N GLN A 5 34.55 49.03 -18.66
CA GLN A 5 34.41 50.08 -17.65
C GLN A 5 35.79 50.46 -17.08
N THR A 6 36.02 51.77 -16.90
CA THR A 6 37.22 52.28 -16.23
C THR A 6 37.31 51.78 -14.78
N PRO A 7 38.51 51.62 -14.19
CA PRO A 7 38.66 51.09 -12.82
C PRO A 7 37.91 51.88 -11.73
N SER A 8 37.65 53.17 -11.97
CA SER A 8 36.84 54.03 -11.09
C SER A 8 35.33 53.73 -11.23
N ALA A 9 34.83 53.47 -12.45
CA ALA A 9 33.43 53.11 -12.69
C ALA A 9 33.06 51.75 -12.06
N GLU A 10 33.96 50.76 -12.11
CA GLU A 10 33.72 49.46 -11.48
C GLU A 10 33.73 49.56 -9.94
N ARG A 11 34.57 50.42 -9.35
CA ARG A 11 34.57 50.66 -7.89
C ARG A 11 33.30 51.38 -7.44
N ALA A 12 32.80 52.31 -8.25
CA ALA A 12 31.51 52.96 -8.01
C ALA A 12 30.33 51.98 -8.11
N ARG A 13 30.33 51.08 -9.11
CA ARG A 13 29.32 50.03 -9.27
C ARG A 13 29.27 49.10 -8.06
N ARG A 14 30.42 48.64 -7.58
CA ARG A 14 30.54 47.78 -6.39
C ARG A 14 30.04 48.47 -5.12
N LYS A 15 30.33 49.76 -4.96
CA LYS A 15 29.76 50.56 -3.87
C LYS A 15 28.23 50.56 -3.93
N GLN A 16 27.66 50.83 -5.11
CA GLN A 16 26.22 50.88 -5.31
C GLN A 16 25.52 49.55 -4.96
N VAL A 17 26.09 48.41 -5.36
CA VAL A 17 25.54 47.07 -5.07
C VAL A 17 25.36 46.85 -3.56
N ILE A 18 26.35 47.24 -2.75
CA ILE A 18 26.24 47.10 -1.29
C ILE A 18 25.21 48.07 -0.71
N GLU A 19 25.22 49.32 -1.16
CA GLU A 19 24.30 50.35 -0.67
C GLU A 19 22.83 50.03 -1.00
N ASP A 20 22.55 49.43 -2.16
CA ASP A 20 21.21 48.97 -2.53
C ASP A 20 20.74 47.80 -1.66
N LEU A 21 21.64 46.88 -1.30
CA LEU A 21 21.33 45.82 -0.34
C LEU A 21 21.06 46.37 1.06
N LEU A 22 21.78 47.40 1.51
CA LEU A 22 21.50 48.06 2.79
C LEU A 22 20.10 48.69 2.81
N ARG A 23 19.69 49.35 1.72
CA ARG A 23 18.33 49.93 1.57
C ARG A 23 17.24 48.86 1.57
N GLN A 24 17.55 47.64 1.13
CA GLN A 24 16.64 46.50 1.15
C GLN A 24 16.57 45.79 2.51
N GLY A 25 17.30 46.26 3.53
CA GLY A 25 17.26 45.68 4.88
C GLY A 25 18.26 44.55 5.13
N TYR A 26 19.26 44.38 4.24
CA TYR A 26 20.42 43.53 4.53
C TYR A 26 21.37 44.28 5.48
N HIS A 27 21.85 43.60 6.51
CA HIS A 27 22.60 44.26 7.57
C HIS A 27 24.08 44.50 7.20
N PRO A 28 24.74 45.51 7.80
CA PRO A 28 26.16 45.77 7.61
C PRO A 28 27.06 44.60 7.98
N GLN A 29 28.27 44.59 7.41
CA GLN A 29 29.28 43.57 7.69
C GLN A 29 29.66 43.58 9.19
N GLY A 30 29.46 42.45 9.88
CA GLY A 30 29.76 42.29 11.31
C GLY A 30 28.60 42.66 12.26
N SER A 31 27.47 43.14 11.73
CA SER A 31 26.25 43.39 12.52
C SER A 31 25.30 42.17 12.52
N ARG A 32 24.29 42.16 13.39
CA ARG A 32 23.19 41.18 13.44
C ARG A 32 21.84 41.91 13.44
N GLY A 33 20.76 41.26 12.98
CA GLY A 33 19.40 41.82 13.08
C GLY A 33 18.78 42.40 11.79
N GLY A 34 19.17 41.88 10.61
CA GLY A 34 18.54 42.17 9.31
C GLY A 34 18.37 40.89 8.47
N ILE A 35 17.96 40.98 7.20
CA ILE A 35 17.65 39.80 6.34
C ILE A 35 18.85 38.84 6.22
N ALA A 36 20.02 39.38 5.87
CA ALA A 36 21.33 38.71 5.87
C ALA A 36 22.44 39.78 5.74
N SER A 37 23.71 39.37 5.75
CA SER A 37 24.85 40.30 5.57
C SER A 37 24.95 40.81 4.13
N ALA A 38 24.91 42.13 3.94
CA ALA A 38 24.96 42.77 2.61
C ALA A 38 26.21 42.38 1.81
N THR A 39 27.39 42.32 2.44
CA THR A 39 28.64 41.97 1.75
C THR A 39 28.74 40.49 1.38
N LYS A 40 28.11 39.59 2.16
CA LYS A 40 28.03 38.15 1.84
C LYS A 40 26.96 37.82 0.82
N THR A 41 25.92 38.64 0.71
CA THR A 41 24.91 38.53 -0.33
C THR A 41 25.46 39.00 -1.68
N ALA A 42 26.14 40.16 -1.71
CA ALA A 42 26.81 40.64 -2.93
C ALA A 42 27.92 39.69 -3.42
N GLU A 43 28.70 39.10 -2.52
CA GLU A 43 29.71 38.08 -2.87
C GLU A 43 29.09 36.86 -3.55
N ARG A 44 27.90 36.42 -3.11
CA ARG A 44 27.17 35.31 -3.75
C ARG A 44 26.54 35.68 -5.09
N GLN A 45 26.09 36.92 -5.26
CA GLN A 45 25.47 37.39 -6.51
C GLN A 45 26.48 37.58 -7.64
N GLU A 46 27.68 38.08 -7.32
CA GLU A 46 28.65 38.47 -8.35
C GLU A 46 29.94 37.66 -8.34
N ASN A 47 30.09 36.72 -7.40
CA ASN A 47 31.30 35.91 -7.22
C ASN A 47 32.59 36.74 -7.03
N ILE A 48 32.46 37.91 -6.38
CA ILE A 48 33.55 38.84 -6.05
C ILE A 48 33.67 38.92 -4.53
N ASN A 49 34.89 38.92 -3.99
CA ASN A 49 35.11 39.01 -2.53
C ASN A 49 34.88 40.44 -1.99
N TYR A 50 33.61 40.83 -1.91
CA TYR A 50 33.15 42.09 -1.35
C TYR A 50 33.63 42.33 0.10
N PRO A 51 33.65 41.34 1.01
CA PRO A 51 34.17 41.55 2.37
C PRO A 51 35.62 42.07 2.42
N ASN A 52 36.50 41.59 1.54
CA ASN A 52 37.89 42.06 1.47
C ASN A 52 37.99 43.39 0.71
N TRP A 53 37.23 43.55 -0.37
CA TRP A 53 37.21 44.79 -1.14
C TRP A 53 36.75 45.99 -0.29
N VAL A 54 35.67 45.86 0.47
CA VAL A 54 35.17 46.90 1.38
C VAL A 54 36.21 47.28 2.43
N ARG A 55 36.94 46.31 3.01
CA ARG A 55 38.03 46.60 3.95
C ARG A 55 39.17 47.39 3.30
N ALA A 56 39.49 47.10 2.04
CA ALA A 56 40.51 47.84 1.30
C ALA A 56 40.07 49.30 1.03
N GLU A 57 38.80 49.52 0.67
CA GLU A 57 38.24 50.87 0.47
C GLU A 57 38.19 51.68 1.77
N GLU A 58 37.79 51.07 2.89
CA GLU A 58 37.83 51.70 4.21
C GLU A 58 39.28 52.03 4.65
N ALA A 59 40.26 51.19 4.28
CA ALA A 59 41.67 51.48 4.51
C ALA A 59 42.18 52.66 3.67
N LEU A 60 41.70 52.82 2.43
CA LEU A 60 42.00 53.97 1.58
C LEU A 60 41.37 55.26 2.13
N LYS A 61 40.13 55.18 2.64
CA LYS A 61 39.45 56.28 3.35
C LYS A 61 40.26 56.76 4.56
N ARG A 62 40.74 55.84 5.40
CA ARG A 62 41.59 56.17 6.56
C ARG A 62 42.91 56.83 6.16
N LYS A 63 43.47 56.46 5.01
CA LYS A 63 44.70 57.05 4.44
C LYS A 63 44.45 58.35 3.66
N ARG A 64 43.22 58.90 3.67
CA ARG A 64 42.80 60.10 2.93
C ARG A 64 43.10 60.05 1.43
N LYS A 65 43.05 58.85 0.84
CA LYS A 65 43.16 58.63 -0.61
C LYS A 65 41.78 58.52 -1.24
N GLU A 66 41.69 58.64 -2.56
CA GLU A 66 40.46 58.38 -3.30
C GLU A 66 39.92 56.98 -2.98
N ASN A 67 38.68 56.92 -2.51
CA ASN A 67 38.06 55.72 -1.97
C ASN A 67 36.57 55.69 -2.31
N TYR A 68 36.02 54.48 -2.29
CA TYR A 68 34.60 54.19 -2.52
C TYR A 68 34.03 53.49 -1.28
N ALA A 69 34.32 54.04 -0.09
CA ALA A 69 33.78 53.51 1.16
C ALA A 69 32.24 53.58 1.15
N ILE A 70 31.64 52.55 1.72
CA ILE A 70 30.20 52.36 1.80
C ILE A 70 29.60 53.31 2.82
N ASP A 71 28.48 53.93 2.50
CA ASP A 71 27.67 54.63 3.50
C ASP A 71 26.82 53.64 4.30
N TRP A 72 27.33 53.25 5.47
CA TRP A 72 26.65 52.32 6.36
C TRP A 72 25.38 52.89 7.01
N SER A 73 25.16 54.22 6.95
CA SER A 73 23.95 54.85 7.51
C SER A 73 22.68 54.54 6.70
N LEU A 74 22.84 53.99 5.49
CA LEU A 74 21.73 53.57 4.63
C LEU A 74 20.95 52.36 5.17
N TYR A 75 21.50 51.65 6.15
CA TYR A 75 20.79 50.57 6.83
C TYR A 75 19.92 51.12 7.96
N VAL A 76 18.60 51.00 7.78
CA VAL A 76 17.63 51.22 8.86
C VAL A 76 17.27 49.86 9.44
N PRO A 77 17.66 49.53 10.69
CA PRO A 77 17.26 48.28 11.31
C PRO A 77 15.73 48.21 11.38
N PRO A 78 15.12 47.03 11.15
CA PRO A 78 13.67 46.89 11.30
C PRO A 78 13.27 47.31 12.72
N ALA A 79 12.21 48.11 12.84
CA ALA A 79 11.64 48.46 14.13
C ALA A 79 11.40 47.16 14.93
N PRO A 80 11.76 47.10 16.23
CA PRO A 80 11.46 45.93 17.05
C PRO A 80 9.96 45.63 16.91
N LYS A 81 9.62 44.38 16.55
CA LYS A 81 8.23 43.95 16.40
C LYS A 81 7.48 44.35 17.67
N ALA A 82 6.36 45.05 17.49
CA ALA A 82 5.53 45.56 18.56
C ALA A 82 5.25 44.47 19.60
N THR A 83 5.79 44.68 20.79
CA THR A 83 5.42 44.00 22.03
C THR A 83 4.06 44.56 22.46
N VAL A 84 3.07 43.68 22.60
CA VAL A 84 1.78 44.04 23.19
C VAL A 84 2.03 44.33 24.67
N THR A 85 1.79 45.57 25.08
CA THR A 85 1.92 46.01 26.46
C THR A 85 0.65 45.70 27.24
N SER A 86 0.77 44.89 28.29
CA SER A 86 -0.16 44.93 29.42
C SER A 86 0.65 45.10 30.71
N GLY A 87 0.48 46.24 31.38
CA GLY A 87 0.94 46.40 32.77
C GLY A 87 2.39 46.84 33.02
N GLY A 88 3.10 47.41 32.03
CA GLY A 88 4.24 48.29 32.32
C GLY A 88 5.57 47.66 32.75
N GLU A 89 5.80 46.36 32.55
CA GLU A 89 7.14 45.75 32.67
C GLU A 89 7.51 45.00 31.37
N GLU A 90 8.76 45.17 30.90
CA GLU A 90 9.31 44.41 29.76
C GLU A 90 9.53 42.95 30.18
N LEU A 91 8.69 42.06 29.65
CA LEU A 91 8.78 40.63 29.89
C LEU A 91 9.50 39.94 28.72
N SER A 92 10.49 39.11 29.06
CA SER A 92 11.24 38.24 28.14
C SER A 92 10.33 37.18 27.49
N ALA A 93 10.78 36.54 26.42
CA ALA A 93 10.05 35.44 25.77
C ALA A 93 9.78 34.24 26.71
N GLU A 94 10.31 34.22 27.93
CA GLU A 94 10.01 33.22 28.96
C GLU A 94 8.80 33.58 29.84
N GLU A 95 8.22 34.77 29.68
CA GLU A 95 7.21 35.36 30.58
C GLU A 95 5.85 35.63 29.92
N VAL A 96 5.63 35.18 28.66
CA VAL A 96 4.26 35.09 28.13
C VAL A 96 3.53 34.02 28.92
N ASP A 97 2.52 34.44 29.67
CA ASP A 97 1.62 33.61 30.49
C ASP A 97 1.34 32.25 29.78
N PRO A 98 1.82 31.12 30.34
CA PRO A 98 1.62 29.81 29.73
C PRO A 98 0.14 29.44 29.55
N LEU A 99 -0.77 30.04 30.31
CA LEU A 99 -2.22 29.97 30.08
C LEU A 99 -2.63 30.64 28.76
N ILE A 100 -2.08 31.80 28.44
CA ILE A 100 -2.32 32.48 27.15
C ILE A 100 -1.80 31.60 26.00
N ARG A 101 -0.62 31.00 26.16
CA ARG A 101 -0.06 30.06 25.16
C ARG A 101 -0.94 28.83 24.96
N ALA A 102 -1.42 28.22 26.05
CA ALA A 102 -2.32 27.08 25.97
C ALA A 102 -3.63 27.45 25.27
N LYS A 103 -4.22 28.62 25.57
CA LYS A 103 -5.43 29.12 24.90
C LYS A 103 -5.21 29.37 23.40
N THR A 104 -4.12 30.04 23.04
CA THR A 104 -3.78 30.27 21.62
C THR A 104 -3.59 28.95 20.89
N LEU A 105 -2.83 28.01 21.46
CA LEU A 105 -2.63 26.69 20.88
C LEU A 105 -3.95 25.90 20.76
N SER A 106 -4.81 25.96 21.78
CA SER A 106 -6.13 25.34 21.73
C SER A 106 -6.98 25.90 20.58
N ALA A 107 -6.93 27.21 20.34
CA ALA A 107 -7.63 27.86 19.24
C ALA A 107 -7.06 27.44 17.87
N GLU A 108 -5.73 27.43 17.71
CA GLU A 108 -5.05 26.99 16.50
C GLU A 108 -5.36 25.52 16.16
N VAL A 109 -5.33 24.63 17.15
CA VAL A 109 -5.69 23.22 16.98
C VAL A 109 -7.15 23.06 16.60
N THR A 110 -8.04 23.78 17.28
CA THR A 110 -9.48 23.74 16.98
C THR A 110 -9.73 24.22 15.55
N GLN A 111 -9.08 25.31 15.13
CA GLN A 111 -9.17 25.81 13.76
C GLN A 111 -8.65 24.77 12.76
N LEU A 112 -7.48 24.19 13.00
CA LEU A 112 -6.87 23.19 12.11
C LEU A 112 -7.78 21.99 11.87
N ILE A 113 -8.43 21.46 12.91
CA ILE A 113 -9.29 20.28 12.82
C ILE A 113 -10.73 20.57 12.35
N THR A 114 -11.11 21.84 12.22
CA THR A 114 -12.47 22.25 11.81
C THR A 114 -12.55 23.06 10.51
N GLN A 115 -11.42 23.53 9.97
CA GLN A 115 -11.40 24.38 8.77
C GLN A 115 -11.59 23.64 7.43
N SER A 116 -11.41 22.33 7.39
CA SER A 116 -11.49 21.55 6.14
C SER A 116 -12.94 21.25 5.75
N LYS A 117 -13.13 20.58 4.60
CA LYS A 117 -14.44 20.05 4.19
C LYS A 117 -15.01 19.00 5.16
N TYR A 118 -14.15 18.42 6.01
CA TYR A 118 -14.49 17.36 6.96
C TYR A 118 -14.24 17.85 8.40
N PRO A 119 -15.03 18.83 8.89
CA PRO A 119 -14.83 19.38 10.21
C PRO A 119 -15.04 18.31 11.28
N VAL A 120 -14.14 18.27 12.26
CA VAL A 120 -14.33 17.45 13.47
C VAL A 120 -15.56 17.95 14.22
N ILE A 121 -16.49 17.04 14.53
CA ILE A 121 -17.78 17.37 15.15
C ILE A 121 -17.74 17.39 16.69
N ASN A 122 -16.65 16.88 17.27
CA ASN A 122 -16.37 16.88 18.71
C ASN A 122 -14.98 17.47 19.02
N PRO A 123 -14.68 18.72 18.62
CA PRO A 123 -13.36 19.32 18.79
C PRO A 123 -12.94 19.45 20.26
N GLU A 124 -13.91 19.53 21.19
CA GLU A 124 -13.70 19.55 22.64
C GLU A 124 -13.03 18.27 23.18
N ALA A 125 -12.99 17.19 22.38
CA ALA A 125 -12.27 15.97 22.73
C ALA A 125 -10.75 16.15 22.72
N VAL A 126 -10.21 17.20 22.11
CA VAL A 126 -8.80 17.59 22.22
C VAL A 126 -8.64 18.60 23.34
N ILE A 127 -7.91 18.23 24.38
CA ILE A 127 -7.60 19.11 25.50
C ILE A 127 -6.17 19.63 25.36
N VAL A 128 -6.02 20.95 25.45
CA VAL A 128 -4.73 21.63 25.56
C VAL A 128 -4.69 22.33 26.91
N ASP A 129 -3.78 21.90 27.78
CA ASP A 129 -3.66 22.43 29.13
C ASP A 129 -2.20 22.55 29.57
N THR A 130 -1.96 23.34 30.61
CA THR A 130 -0.64 23.58 31.17
C THR A 130 -0.54 22.98 32.57
N PRO A 131 0.32 21.97 32.80
CA PRO A 131 0.47 21.39 34.14
C PRO A 131 1.18 22.37 35.07
N MET A 132 0.72 22.46 36.33
CA MET A 132 1.45 23.15 37.39
C MET A 132 2.65 22.31 37.85
N LEU A 133 3.86 22.84 37.67
CA LEU A 133 5.11 22.20 38.06
C LEU A 133 5.67 22.86 39.30
N ARG A 134 6.10 22.06 40.26
CA ARG A 134 6.79 22.57 41.45
C ARG A 134 8.28 22.69 41.15
N SER A 135 8.81 23.91 41.10
CA SER A 135 10.21 24.19 40.79
C SER A 135 10.91 24.91 41.94
N TRP A 136 12.17 24.57 42.21
CA TRP A 136 12.95 25.28 43.23
C TRP A 136 13.33 26.67 42.72
N SER A 137 12.87 27.72 43.39
CA SER A 137 13.27 29.10 43.06
C SER A 137 14.46 29.51 43.90
N ALA A 138 15.64 29.65 43.28
CA ALA A 138 16.84 30.14 43.96
C ALA A 138 16.64 31.55 44.55
N LYS A 139 15.84 32.40 43.87
CA LYS A 139 15.49 33.77 44.32
C LYS A 139 14.66 33.77 45.61
N HIS A 140 13.70 32.85 45.72
CA HIS A 140 12.77 32.80 46.86
C HIS A 140 13.15 31.74 47.90
N ARG A 141 14.22 30.96 47.66
CA ARG A 141 14.69 29.82 48.50
C ARG A 141 13.56 28.88 48.94
N ARG A 142 12.57 28.69 48.06
CA ARG A 142 11.43 27.80 48.27
C ARG A 142 11.03 27.18 46.95
N TYR A 143 10.31 26.06 47.04
CA TYR A 143 9.58 25.54 45.90
C TYR A 143 8.44 26.51 45.56
N VAL A 144 8.41 26.97 44.31
CA VAL A 144 7.32 27.76 43.74
C VAL A 144 6.59 26.90 42.71
N GLU A 145 5.29 27.07 42.64
CA GLU A 145 4.52 26.53 41.52
C GLU A 145 4.80 27.40 40.30
N LYS A 146 5.16 26.76 39.19
CA LYS A 146 5.43 27.36 37.90
C LYS A 146 4.65 26.57 36.87
N GLU A 147 3.91 27.27 36.03
CA GLU A 147 3.22 26.65 34.90
C GLU A 147 4.23 26.02 33.93
N GLY A 148 3.94 24.78 33.52
CA GLY A 148 4.75 24.00 32.60
C GLY A 148 4.57 24.39 31.13
N ARG A 149 5.06 23.55 30.22
CA ARG A 149 4.74 23.69 28.79
C ARG A 149 3.34 23.12 28.51
N PRO A 150 2.54 23.75 27.61
CA PRO A 150 1.25 23.21 27.20
C PRO A 150 1.40 21.76 26.70
N ARG A 151 0.46 20.91 27.08
CA ARG A 151 0.35 19.52 26.62
C ARG A 151 -0.97 19.34 25.90
N THR A 152 -0.96 18.49 24.88
CA THR A 152 -2.17 18.11 24.12
C THR A 152 -2.48 16.64 24.37
N TRP A 153 -3.73 16.31 24.68
CA TRP A 153 -4.20 14.93 24.75
C TRP A 153 -5.65 14.81 24.26
N MET A 154 -6.08 13.59 23.97
CA MET A 154 -7.45 13.30 23.57
C MET A 154 -8.20 12.58 24.70
N VAL A 155 -9.45 12.96 24.94
CA VAL A 155 -10.34 12.27 25.90
C VAL A 155 -11.37 11.36 25.21
N GLU A 156 -11.56 11.52 23.91
CA GLU A 156 -12.40 10.68 23.06
C GLU A 156 -11.79 10.58 21.65
N THR A 157 -12.23 9.61 20.87
CA THR A 157 -11.95 9.53 19.44
C THR A 157 -12.52 10.76 18.72
N LEU A 158 -11.70 11.45 17.92
CA LEU A 158 -12.17 12.52 17.05
C LEU A 158 -13.04 11.94 15.94
N ARG A 159 -14.14 12.61 15.62
CA ARG A 159 -15.12 12.15 14.62
C ARG A 159 -15.41 13.28 13.65
N VAL A 160 -15.73 12.90 12.41
CA VAL A 160 -16.36 13.80 11.44
C VAL A 160 -17.79 13.33 11.14
N ALA A 161 -18.55 14.13 10.40
CA ALA A 161 -19.88 13.74 9.96
C ALA A 161 -19.83 12.43 9.14
N PRO A 162 -20.72 11.45 9.40
CA PRO A 162 -20.73 10.19 8.67
C PRO A 162 -21.38 10.32 7.30
N TYR A 163 -20.88 9.58 6.32
CA TYR A 163 -21.60 9.32 5.06
C TYR A 163 -22.60 8.18 5.28
N ARG A 164 -23.89 8.50 5.40
CA ARG A 164 -24.92 7.51 5.72
C ARG A 164 -25.22 6.54 4.58
N ASP A 165 -25.26 7.05 3.35
CA ASP A 165 -25.53 6.26 2.15
C ASP A 165 -24.28 6.23 1.24
N PRO A 166 -23.55 5.12 1.20
CA PRO A 166 -22.35 5.01 0.39
C PRO A 166 -22.63 4.64 -1.07
N ARG A 167 -23.87 4.27 -1.44
CA ARG A 167 -24.16 3.65 -2.74
C ARG A 167 -23.73 4.54 -3.91
N GLY A 168 -23.02 3.94 -4.87
CA GLY A 168 -22.49 4.62 -6.05
C GLY A 168 -21.39 5.66 -5.77
N LYS A 169 -20.86 5.73 -4.54
CA LYS A 169 -19.82 6.69 -4.16
C LYS A 169 -18.42 6.10 -4.28
N ASN A 170 -17.50 6.96 -4.71
CA ASN A 170 -16.09 6.63 -4.83
C ASN A 170 -15.26 7.59 -3.96
N PHE A 171 -14.25 7.05 -3.30
CA PHE A 171 -13.36 7.79 -2.43
C PHE A 171 -11.92 7.37 -2.71
N ILE A 172 -11.00 8.32 -2.56
CA ILE A 172 -9.56 8.07 -2.57
C ILE A 172 -9.00 8.56 -1.24
N PHE A 173 -8.52 7.62 -0.43
CA PHE A 173 -7.91 7.91 0.85
C PHE A 173 -6.39 7.93 0.73
N THR A 174 -5.76 9.05 1.07
CA THR A 174 -4.30 9.16 1.16
C THR A 174 -3.89 9.76 2.50
N GLY A 175 -2.59 9.79 2.73
CA GLY A 175 -1.97 10.21 3.98
C GLY A 175 -1.10 11.44 3.82
N ALA A 176 -1.02 12.31 4.82
CA ALA A 176 -0.10 13.44 4.80
C ALA A 176 0.67 13.59 6.10
N GLN A 177 1.98 13.77 5.97
CA GLN A 177 2.84 14.14 7.09
C GLN A 177 2.92 15.66 7.24
N ASN A 178 2.83 16.16 8.46
CA ASN A 178 3.13 17.57 8.77
C ASN A 178 4.55 17.95 8.33
N ASP A 179 4.71 19.20 7.93
CA ASP A 179 5.97 19.85 7.57
C ASP A 179 6.78 19.09 6.50
N ALA A 180 6.14 18.17 5.78
CA ALA A 180 6.70 17.45 4.65
C ALA A 180 6.20 18.10 3.36
N LEU A 181 7.06 18.11 2.34
CA LEU A 181 6.69 18.64 1.03
C LEU A 181 5.61 17.77 0.40
N LEU A 182 4.67 18.41 -0.28
CA LEU A 182 3.74 17.71 -1.15
C LEU A 182 4.51 16.98 -2.26
N HIS A 183 4.07 15.78 -2.63
CA HIS A 183 4.50 15.17 -3.87
C HIS A 183 3.62 15.69 -5.00
N GLU A 184 4.00 16.83 -5.56
CA GLU A 184 3.18 17.60 -6.51
C GLU A 184 2.75 16.77 -7.73
N GLU A 185 3.66 15.97 -8.29
CA GLU A 185 3.41 15.14 -9.48
C GLU A 185 2.35 14.07 -9.19
N PHE A 186 2.49 13.36 -8.07
CA PHE A 186 1.48 12.40 -7.62
C PHE A 186 0.16 13.09 -7.29
N TRP A 187 0.17 14.25 -6.66
CA TRP A 187 -1.05 14.97 -6.30
C TRP A 187 -1.85 15.39 -7.53
N VAL A 188 -1.18 15.85 -8.59
CA VAL A 188 -1.83 16.19 -9.87
C VAL A 188 -2.41 14.94 -10.53
N ASN A 189 -1.65 13.83 -10.58
CA ASN A 189 -2.13 12.55 -11.11
C ASN A 189 -3.33 12.02 -10.30
N LEU A 190 -3.29 12.13 -8.97
CA LEU A 190 -4.35 11.67 -8.09
C LEU A 190 -5.64 12.45 -8.32
N LYS A 191 -5.56 13.77 -8.55
CA LYS A 191 -6.71 14.61 -8.91
C LYS A 191 -7.29 14.25 -10.27
N ALA A 192 -6.44 14.02 -11.28
CA ALA A 192 -6.89 13.58 -12.60
C ALA A 192 -7.64 12.24 -12.53
N TYR A 193 -7.08 11.29 -11.77
CA TYR A 193 -7.71 10.00 -11.56
C TYR A 193 -9.00 10.10 -10.75
N ALA A 194 -9.03 10.92 -9.69
CA ALA A 194 -10.24 11.19 -8.93
C ALA A 194 -11.37 11.73 -9.81
N ALA A 195 -11.07 12.65 -10.72
CA ALA A 195 -12.04 13.15 -11.69
C ALA A 195 -12.52 12.05 -12.65
N TYR A 196 -11.60 11.19 -13.12
CA TYR A 196 -11.93 10.07 -14.02
C TYR A 196 -12.89 9.06 -13.40
N ILE A 197 -12.73 8.73 -12.11
CA ILE A 197 -13.61 7.78 -11.41
C ILE A 197 -14.71 8.45 -10.56
N ASP A 198 -14.93 9.77 -10.71
CA ASP A 198 -15.86 10.56 -9.87
C ASP A 198 -15.69 10.27 -8.37
N ALA A 199 -14.47 10.45 -7.87
CA ALA A 199 -14.10 10.18 -6.49
C ALA A 199 -13.73 11.42 -5.70
N GLU A 200 -14.06 11.38 -4.41
CA GLU A 200 -13.63 12.40 -3.44
C GLU A 200 -12.28 12.02 -2.83
N ILE A 201 -11.31 12.94 -2.86
CA ILE A 201 -10.01 12.76 -2.19
C ILE A 201 -10.12 13.20 -0.73
N ILE A 202 -9.75 12.30 0.18
CA ILE A 202 -9.74 12.52 1.63
C ILE A 202 -8.32 12.21 2.15
N VAL A 203 -7.74 13.15 2.88
CA VAL A 203 -6.35 13.09 3.35
C VAL A 203 -6.34 12.94 4.87
N GLY A 204 -5.83 11.82 5.36
CA GLY A 204 -5.63 11.60 6.79
C GLY A 204 -4.26 12.12 7.23
N PRO A 205 -4.20 13.08 8.16
CA PRO A 205 -2.95 13.64 8.62
C PRO A 205 -2.29 12.80 9.73
N TRP A 206 -0.96 12.80 9.77
CA TRP A 206 -0.19 12.44 10.97
C TRP A 206 0.87 13.49 11.28
N THR A 207 1.35 13.47 12.51
CA THR A 207 2.40 14.35 13.01
C THR A 207 3.69 13.59 13.24
N TYR A 208 4.81 14.21 12.89
CA TYR A 208 6.15 13.70 13.11
C TYR A 208 7.12 14.86 13.33
N GLU A 209 7.54 15.05 14.58
CA GLU A 209 8.52 16.07 14.95
C GLU A 209 9.93 15.61 14.57
N THR A 210 10.70 16.49 13.92
CA THR A 210 12.06 16.19 13.47
C THR A 210 13.14 17.02 14.17
N GLN A 211 12.75 18.01 14.98
CA GLN A 211 13.69 18.85 15.74
C GLN A 211 14.38 18.06 16.86
N TRP A 212 15.72 18.16 16.91
CA TRP A 212 16.57 17.41 17.85
C TRP A 212 16.55 17.94 19.29
N TRP A 213 16.09 19.18 19.52
CA TRP A 213 16.29 19.92 20.78
C TRP A 213 15.01 20.52 21.37
N ALA A 214 13.89 20.46 20.63
CA ALA A 214 12.59 20.98 21.02
C ALA A 214 11.53 19.90 20.78
N GLU A 215 11.45 18.93 21.70
CA GLU A 215 10.31 18.03 21.73
C GLU A 215 9.07 18.85 22.11
N ASN A 216 8.05 18.85 21.23
CA ASN A 216 6.78 19.57 21.33
C ASN A 216 6.82 21.05 20.91
N ASP A 217 7.32 21.37 19.70
CA ASP A 217 6.99 22.66 19.08
C ASP A 217 5.56 22.60 18.51
N PRO A 218 4.59 23.35 19.07
CA PRO A 218 3.23 23.33 18.56
C PRO A 218 3.10 23.94 17.15
N GLN A 219 4.10 24.70 16.69
CA GLN A 219 4.17 25.28 15.34
C GLN A 219 4.49 24.23 14.25
N ALA A 220 5.02 23.05 14.64
CA ALA A 220 5.34 21.95 13.75
C ALA A 220 4.10 21.10 13.38
N ARG A 221 3.04 21.76 12.91
CA ARG A 221 1.76 21.12 12.51
C ARG A 221 1.23 21.66 11.19
N THR A 222 2.11 22.23 10.36
CA THR A 222 1.70 22.83 9.09
C THR A 222 1.63 21.75 8.04
N TYR A 223 0.56 21.77 7.24
CA TYR A 223 0.41 20.91 6.07
C TYR A 223 0.52 21.76 4.80
N ALA A 224 0.82 21.13 3.67
CA ALA A 224 0.81 21.83 2.39
C ALA A 224 -0.56 22.50 2.17
N PRO A 225 -0.62 23.81 1.82
CA PRO A 225 -1.88 24.55 1.73
C PRO A 225 -2.91 23.90 0.79
N GLU A 226 -2.44 23.23 -0.27
CA GLU A 226 -3.25 22.49 -1.25
C GLU A 226 -4.04 21.34 -0.63
N LEU A 227 -3.63 20.86 0.54
CA LEU A 227 -4.30 19.76 1.25
C LEU A 227 -5.41 20.26 2.18
N THR A 228 -5.45 21.56 2.51
CA THR A 228 -6.29 22.12 3.59
C THR A 228 -7.76 21.68 3.50
N GLU A 229 -8.35 21.75 2.31
CA GLU A 229 -9.76 21.36 2.10
C GLU A 229 -9.98 19.84 2.22
N HIS A 230 -8.95 19.03 1.98
CA HIS A 230 -9.01 17.57 1.96
C HIS A 230 -8.69 16.91 3.30
N LEU A 231 -8.13 17.65 4.28
CA LEU A 231 -7.70 17.10 5.56
C LEU A 231 -8.88 16.57 6.37
N CYS A 232 -8.79 15.35 6.86
CA CYS A 232 -9.77 14.72 7.73
C CYS A 232 -9.09 14.21 9.01
N PHE A 233 -9.18 15.00 10.08
CA PHE A 233 -8.56 14.69 11.39
C PHE A 233 -9.40 13.75 12.27
N GLY A 234 -10.63 13.43 11.85
CA GLY A 234 -11.54 12.58 12.60
C GLY A 234 -11.85 11.27 11.89
N GLN A 235 -12.43 10.35 12.67
CA GLN A 235 -12.97 9.10 12.17
C GLN A 235 -14.20 9.38 11.31
N MET A 236 -14.18 8.87 10.09
CA MET A 236 -15.28 8.97 9.14
C MET A 236 -15.90 7.59 8.91
N LYS A 237 -17.14 7.41 9.36
CA LYS A 237 -17.92 6.20 9.05
C LYS A 237 -18.63 6.40 7.71
N ILE A 238 -18.56 5.39 6.86
CA ILE A 238 -19.21 5.39 5.54
C ILE A 238 -20.06 4.13 5.44
N GLY A 239 -21.38 4.31 5.39
CA GLY A 239 -22.35 3.23 5.48
C GLY A 239 -22.21 2.40 6.75
N SER A 240 -22.53 1.11 6.65
CA SER A 240 -22.48 0.15 7.75
C SER A 240 -21.17 -0.65 7.82
N ASN A 241 -20.41 -0.70 6.73
CA ASN A 241 -19.34 -1.68 6.49
C ASN A 241 -17.94 -1.07 6.29
N PHE A 242 -17.77 0.26 6.31
CA PHE A 242 -16.47 0.92 6.12
C PHE A 242 -16.21 2.07 7.11
N VAL A 243 -14.95 2.26 7.48
CA VAL A 243 -14.47 3.39 8.28
C VAL A 243 -13.11 3.91 7.80
N PHE A 244 -12.99 5.22 7.58
CA PHE A 244 -11.69 5.88 7.44
C PHE A 244 -11.26 6.44 8.79
N CYS A 245 -10.05 6.09 9.22
CA CYS A 245 -9.54 6.43 10.56
C CYS A 245 -8.59 7.63 10.48
N GLY A 246 -9.08 8.78 10.02
CA GLY A 246 -8.28 10.01 9.84
C GLY A 246 -7.64 10.55 11.13
N GLU A 247 -8.21 10.21 12.27
CA GLU A 247 -7.70 10.52 13.60
C GLU A 247 -6.47 9.70 14.01
N MET A 248 -6.16 8.62 13.28
CA MET A 248 -5.13 7.67 13.65
C MET A 248 -3.74 8.26 13.37
N ASN A 249 -3.20 8.94 14.37
CA ASN A 249 -1.90 9.60 14.32
C ASN A 249 -0.74 8.61 14.62
N THR A 250 -0.56 7.63 13.73
CA THR A 250 0.50 6.62 13.85
C THR A 250 1.84 7.17 13.37
N LEU A 251 2.91 6.95 14.13
CA LEU A 251 4.26 7.39 13.75
C LEU A 251 4.70 6.78 12.42
N PRO A 252 5.27 7.57 11.48
CA PRO A 252 5.71 7.08 10.17
C PRO A 252 6.82 6.02 10.23
N THR A 253 7.49 5.89 11.39
CA THR A 253 8.52 4.87 11.66
C THR A 253 7.97 3.56 12.22
N ALA A 254 6.64 3.43 12.39
CA ALA A 254 6.02 2.20 12.88
C ALA A 254 6.32 1.03 11.94
N SER A 255 6.83 -0.08 12.50
CA SER A 255 7.16 -1.26 11.70
C SER A 255 5.91 -2.01 11.23
N GLN A 256 4.84 -2.02 12.03
CA GLN A 256 3.56 -2.63 11.69
C GLN A 256 2.40 -1.68 12.06
N PRO A 257 2.08 -0.68 11.23
CA PRO A 257 1.04 0.31 11.52
C PRO A 257 -0.35 -0.26 11.82
N ILE A 258 -0.67 -1.50 11.40
CA ILE A 258 -2.01 -2.10 11.57
C ILE A 258 -2.07 -3.16 12.68
N SER A 259 -0.95 -3.67 13.21
CA SER A 259 -0.94 -4.89 14.04
C SER A 259 -1.95 -4.88 15.20
N ASP A 260 -2.10 -3.73 15.87
CA ASP A 260 -2.95 -3.55 17.03
C ASP A 260 -4.30 -2.90 16.70
N LEU A 261 -4.59 -2.69 15.41
CA LEU A 261 -5.78 -1.97 14.93
C LEU A 261 -6.81 -2.89 14.24
N VAL A 262 -6.56 -4.20 14.19
CA VAL A 262 -7.47 -5.17 13.55
C VAL A 262 -8.87 -5.22 14.18
N THR A 263 -9.00 -4.90 15.46
CA THR A 263 -10.30 -4.82 16.17
C THR A 263 -10.90 -3.42 16.16
N TYR A 264 -10.12 -2.40 15.77
CA TYR A 264 -10.50 -0.99 15.87
C TYR A 264 -11.73 -0.66 15.03
N SER A 265 -11.84 -1.27 13.84
CA SER A 265 -12.94 -1.06 12.91
C SER A 265 -14.26 -1.72 13.33
N ARG A 266 -14.22 -2.59 14.35
CA ARG A 266 -15.38 -3.34 14.88
C ARG A 266 -16.18 -4.05 13.78
N GLY A 267 -15.49 -4.87 12.99
CA GLY A 267 -16.12 -5.69 11.93
C GLY A 267 -16.31 -4.97 10.59
N ARG A 268 -15.62 -3.83 10.37
CA ARG A 268 -15.71 -3.03 9.14
C ARG A 268 -14.39 -3.03 8.39
N TRP A 269 -14.48 -2.85 7.09
CA TRP A 269 -13.32 -2.45 6.30
C TRP A 269 -12.77 -1.14 6.84
N ALA A 270 -11.45 -1.00 6.90
CA ALA A 270 -10.86 0.24 7.38
C ALA A 270 -9.60 0.65 6.65
N VAL A 271 -9.45 1.96 6.48
CA VAL A 271 -8.22 2.58 5.97
C VAL A 271 -7.63 3.47 7.05
N PHE A 272 -6.35 3.26 7.34
CA PHE A 272 -5.56 4.05 8.28
C PHE A 272 -4.55 4.90 7.51
N PRO A 273 -4.50 6.23 7.71
CA PRO A 273 -3.51 7.07 7.05
C PRO A 273 -2.11 6.73 7.55
N HIS A 274 -1.26 6.25 6.64
CA HIS A 274 0.14 5.93 6.97
C HIS A 274 0.97 5.73 5.70
N ALA A 275 2.22 6.21 5.69
CA ALA A 275 3.12 6.08 4.54
C ALA A 275 3.53 4.63 4.24
N LYS A 276 3.67 3.78 5.27
CA LYS A 276 3.98 2.36 5.10
C LYS A 276 2.78 1.56 4.66
N ARG A 277 2.94 0.74 3.61
CA ARG A 277 1.91 -0.14 3.07
C ARG A 277 1.73 -1.41 3.90
N GLN A 278 0.51 -1.63 4.37
CA GLN A 278 0.05 -2.88 4.97
C GLN A 278 -1.42 -3.12 4.61
N LEU A 279 -1.79 -4.40 4.59
CA LEU A 279 -3.16 -4.88 4.53
C LEU A 279 -3.24 -6.16 5.33
N LYS A 280 -4.33 -6.35 6.07
CA LYS A 280 -4.58 -7.59 6.80
C LYS A 280 -6.05 -7.93 6.77
N SER A 281 -6.34 -9.19 6.43
CA SER A 281 -7.67 -9.77 6.57
C SER A 281 -7.98 -10.05 8.05
N VAL A 282 -9.16 -9.63 8.50
CA VAL A 282 -9.63 -9.78 9.89
C VAL A 282 -10.71 -10.87 9.93
N PRO A 283 -10.52 -11.93 10.75
CA PRO A 283 -11.44 -13.05 10.75
C PRO A 283 -12.91 -12.67 11.00
N SER A 284 -13.80 -13.21 10.19
CA SER A 284 -15.25 -13.18 10.41
C SER A 284 -15.65 -14.26 11.41
N ASN A 285 -16.83 -14.11 12.02
CA ASN A 285 -17.36 -15.09 12.98
C ASN A 285 -17.94 -16.36 12.31
N ASP A 286 -18.14 -16.32 10.99
CA ASP A 286 -18.71 -17.40 10.20
C ASP A 286 -17.76 -17.69 9.02
N PRO A 287 -17.26 -18.93 8.87
CA PRO A 287 -16.32 -19.25 7.79
C PRO A 287 -16.91 -19.06 6.39
N ASN A 288 -18.23 -18.97 6.27
CA ASN A 288 -18.94 -18.71 5.02
C ASN A 288 -19.03 -17.22 4.66
N VAL A 289 -18.68 -16.33 5.59
CA VAL A 289 -18.72 -14.89 5.42
C VAL A 289 -17.30 -14.42 5.14
N GLN A 290 -17.13 -13.76 4.01
CA GLN A 290 -15.85 -13.15 3.63
C GLN A 290 -15.33 -12.22 4.72
N ALA A 291 -14.05 -12.37 5.06
CA ALA A 291 -13.37 -11.50 5.99
C ALA A 291 -13.30 -10.06 5.47
N HIS A 292 -13.46 -9.10 6.38
CA HIS A 292 -13.20 -7.69 6.07
C HIS A 292 -11.70 -7.43 6.18
N GLN A 293 -11.22 -6.40 5.48
CA GLN A 293 -9.79 -6.07 5.48
C GLN A 293 -9.55 -4.68 6.06
N VAL A 294 -8.45 -4.59 6.79
CA VAL A 294 -7.91 -3.33 7.29
C VAL A 294 -6.60 -3.04 6.58
N MET A 295 -6.39 -1.80 6.15
CA MET A 295 -5.23 -1.43 5.32
C MET A 295 -4.75 -0.02 5.61
N THR A 296 -3.54 0.31 5.18
CA THR A 296 -3.02 1.67 5.21
C THR A 296 -3.20 2.38 3.86
N SER A 297 -3.15 3.71 3.84
CA SER A 297 -3.34 4.45 2.59
C SER A 297 -2.09 4.51 1.68
N GLY A 298 -0.89 4.71 2.25
CA GLY A 298 0.20 5.41 1.55
C GLY A 298 0.13 6.93 1.81
N ALA A 299 1.07 7.69 1.27
CA ALA A 299 1.17 9.14 1.49
C ALA A 299 1.11 9.95 0.18
N CYS A 300 0.57 11.17 0.24
CA CYS A 300 0.69 12.18 -0.81
C CYS A 300 1.82 13.19 -0.56
N THR A 301 2.49 13.09 0.60
CA THR A 301 3.67 13.89 0.95
C THR A 301 4.95 13.10 0.75
N ARG A 302 6.05 13.79 0.46
CA ARG A 302 7.39 13.18 0.38
C ARG A 302 7.85 12.72 1.76
N PRO A 303 8.62 11.63 1.87
CA PRO A 303 9.16 11.16 3.14
C PRO A 303 9.97 12.23 3.88
N LYS A 304 9.69 12.41 5.17
CA LYS A 304 10.49 13.25 6.06
C LYS A 304 10.78 12.48 7.35
N ILE A 305 12.03 12.08 7.55
CA ILE A 305 12.44 11.20 8.65
C ILE A 305 13.53 11.84 9.53
N ILE A 306 13.60 11.45 10.80
CA ILE A 306 14.78 11.72 11.62
C ILE A 306 15.91 10.78 11.14
N PRO A 307 17.15 11.26 10.97
CA PRO A 307 18.30 10.44 10.54
C PRO A 307 18.83 9.54 11.67
N ARG A 308 17.95 8.75 12.30
CA ARG A 308 18.24 7.69 13.27
C ARG A 308 17.87 6.34 12.65
N LYS A 309 18.36 5.25 13.24
CA LYS A 309 18.12 3.87 12.76
C LYS A 309 16.66 3.61 12.38
N ALA A 310 15.70 4.03 13.22
CA ALA A 310 14.28 3.84 12.95
C ALA A 310 13.80 4.62 11.72
N GLY A 311 14.20 5.89 11.59
CA GLY A 311 13.87 6.72 10.42
C GLY A 311 14.47 6.16 9.14
N VAL A 312 15.78 5.90 9.12
CA VAL A 312 16.50 5.35 7.96
C VAL A 312 15.89 4.02 7.51
N LYS A 313 15.58 3.13 8.44
CA LYS A 313 14.91 1.85 8.13
C LYS A 313 13.51 2.07 7.55
N SER A 314 12.74 3.03 8.08
CA SER A 314 11.39 3.29 7.61
C SER A 314 11.33 3.86 6.20
N LEU A 315 12.35 4.62 5.77
CA LEU A 315 12.38 5.32 4.48
C LEU A 315 12.11 4.39 3.29
N PHE A 316 12.74 3.21 3.27
CA PHE A 316 12.56 2.20 2.22
C PHE A 316 11.12 1.68 2.11
N HIS A 317 10.35 1.77 3.19
CA HIS A 317 8.98 1.26 3.27
C HIS A 317 7.92 2.36 3.18
N GLN A 318 8.31 3.63 3.13
CA GLN A 318 7.37 4.72 2.90
C GLN A 318 7.01 4.76 1.43
N VAL A 319 5.71 4.78 1.15
CA VAL A 319 5.15 4.64 -0.18
C VAL A 319 4.32 5.86 -0.51
N VAL A 320 4.62 6.48 -1.66
CA VAL A 320 3.70 7.43 -2.28
C VAL A 320 2.52 6.65 -2.87
N GLY A 321 1.31 7.02 -2.48
CA GLY A 321 0.13 6.29 -2.90
C GLY A 321 -1.14 6.61 -2.12
N ALA A 322 -2.18 5.86 -2.42
CA ALA A 322 -3.50 6.01 -1.82
C ALA A 322 -4.23 4.65 -1.77
N THR A 323 -5.41 4.63 -1.16
CA THR A 323 -6.38 3.54 -1.26
C THR A 323 -7.63 4.05 -1.94
N VAL A 324 -8.00 3.40 -3.04
CA VAL A 324 -9.26 3.64 -3.74
C VAL A 324 -10.34 2.77 -3.07
N VAL A 325 -11.47 3.38 -2.74
CA VAL A 325 -12.61 2.74 -2.10
C VAL A 325 -13.86 3.12 -2.87
N GLN A 326 -14.49 2.14 -3.49
CA GLN A 326 -15.69 2.35 -4.28
C GLN A 326 -16.84 1.52 -3.71
N PHE A 327 -18.05 2.06 -3.82
CA PHE A 327 -19.27 1.39 -3.45
C PHE A 327 -20.17 1.30 -4.66
N ASP A 328 -20.72 0.13 -4.93
CA ASP A 328 -21.73 0.02 -5.97
C ASP A 328 -23.14 0.39 -5.47
N GLU A 329 -24.12 0.26 -6.36
CA GLU A 329 -25.53 0.54 -6.07
C GLU A 329 -26.13 -0.36 -4.97
N ASP A 330 -25.51 -1.52 -4.70
CA ASP A 330 -25.92 -2.43 -3.62
C ASP A 330 -25.26 -2.06 -2.27
N GLY A 331 -24.28 -1.14 -2.28
CA GLY A 331 -23.47 -0.75 -1.12
C GLY A 331 -22.33 -1.73 -0.80
N ASP A 332 -21.98 -2.61 -1.75
CA ASP A 332 -20.82 -3.49 -1.61
C ASP A 332 -19.53 -2.70 -1.83
N VAL A 333 -18.52 -2.98 -1.00
CA VAL A 333 -17.27 -2.19 -0.93
C VAL A 333 -16.12 -2.84 -1.68
N PHE A 334 -15.47 -2.06 -2.55
CA PHE A 334 -14.32 -2.47 -3.35
C PHE A 334 -13.13 -1.59 -3.00
N CYS A 335 -12.19 -2.15 -2.24
CA CYS A 335 -10.97 -1.46 -1.81
C CYS A 335 -9.76 -1.99 -2.59
N ARG A 336 -8.86 -1.09 -3.00
CA ARG A 336 -7.55 -1.44 -3.57
C ARG A 336 -6.53 -0.34 -3.31
N GLN A 337 -5.29 -0.73 -3.03
CA GLN A 337 -4.19 0.19 -2.76
C GLN A 337 -3.43 0.49 -4.06
N ILE A 338 -3.22 1.77 -4.36
CA ILE A 338 -2.41 2.23 -5.49
C ILE A 338 -1.00 2.57 -5.01
N THR A 339 0.01 2.16 -5.78
CA THR A 339 1.42 2.50 -5.51
C THR A 339 1.90 3.39 -6.64
N ALA A 340 2.38 4.59 -6.30
CA ALA A 340 2.99 5.46 -7.29
C ALA A 340 4.49 5.17 -7.44
N ASP A 341 5.02 5.62 -8.56
CA ASP A 341 6.44 5.87 -8.74
C ASP A 341 6.87 7.07 -7.88
N ASP A 342 7.99 6.92 -7.17
CA ASP A 342 8.44 7.90 -6.16
C ASP A 342 9.04 9.19 -6.77
N HIS A 343 9.28 9.18 -8.09
CA HIS A 343 9.84 10.33 -8.82
C HIS A 343 8.78 11.05 -9.64
N THR A 344 8.03 10.29 -10.45
CA THR A 344 7.05 10.83 -11.41
C THR A 344 5.64 10.91 -10.84
N GLY A 345 5.36 10.22 -9.73
CA GLY A 345 4.01 10.09 -9.20
C GLY A 345 3.05 9.33 -10.10
N ALA A 346 3.54 8.68 -11.16
CA ALA A 346 2.71 7.87 -12.05
C ALA A 346 2.27 6.58 -11.35
N PHE A 347 1.09 6.06 -11.67
CA PHE A 347 0.58 4.82 -11.08
C PHE A 347 -0.41 4.10 -12.00
N TYR A 348 -0.60 2.82 -11.70
CA TYR A 348 -1.62 1.99 -12.31
C TYR A 348 -2.77 1.74 -11.33
N ASP A 349 -3.97 1.60 -11.89
CA ASP A 349 -5.12 1.05 -11.20
C ASP A 349 -6.04 0.33 -12.19
N LEU A 350 -6.21 -0.99 -12.00
CA LEU A 350 -6.90 -1.86 -12.96
C LEU A 350 -6.23 -1.77 -14.35
N ASP A 351 -6.98 -1.45 -15.40
CA ASP A 351 -6.47 -1.23 -16.75
C ASP A 351 -6.07 0.24 -17.01
N ALA A 352 -6.20 1.11 -16.01
CA ALA A 352 -5.84 2.52 -16.11
C ALA A 352 -4.37 2.77 -15.74
N TYR A 353 -3.71 3.62 -16.52
CA TYR A 353 -2.42 4.21 -16.20
C TYR A 353 -2.57 5.73 -16.12
N VAL A 354 -2.04 6.30 -15.04
CA VAL A 354 -2.16 7.73 -14.75
C VAL A 354 -0.77 8.35 -14.68
N ALA A 355 -0.52 9.32 -15.55
CA ALA A 355 0.73 10.07 -15.60
C ALA A 355 0.49 11.45 -16.19
N ASN A 356 1.26 12.45 -15.76
CA ASN A 356 1.20 13.82 -16.29
C ASN A 356 -0.23 14.41 -16.32
N ALA A 357 -1.03 14.16 -15.28
CA ALA A 357 -2.43 14.56 -15.18
C ALA A 357 -3.39 13.91 -16.21
N GLU A 358 -2.96 12.88 -16.93
CA GLU A 358 -3.76 12.19 -17.92
C GLU A 358 -4.04 10.75 -17.48
N VAL A 359 -5.23 10.27 -17.81
CA VAL A 359 -5.65 8.87 -17.59
C VAL A 359 -5.80 8.20 -18.94
N THR A 360 -5.13 7.07 -19.10
CA THR A 360 -5.23 6.20 -20.28
C THR A 360 -5.64 4.80 -19.82
N THR A 361 -6.42 4.07 -20.64
CA THR A 361 -6.99 2.76 -20.29
C THR A 361 -6.56 1.67 -21.27
N GLY A 362 -6.92 0.41 -20.98
CA GLY A 362 -6.53 -0.74 -21.78
C GLY A 362 -5.08 -1.19 -21.59
N HIS A 363 -4.44 -0.78 -20.49
CA HIS A 363 -3.10 -1.24 -20.15
C HIS A 363 -3.14 -2.65 -19.59
N ARG A 364 -2.41 -3.55 -20.26
CA ARG A 364 -2.31 -4.96 -19.86
C ARG A 364 -1.59 -5.10 -18.52
N ALA A 365 -2.11 -5.97 -17.65
CA ALA A 365 -1.39 -6.39 -16.46
C ALA A 365 -0.20 -7.28 -16.86
N ARG A 366 0.93 -7.12 -16.15
CA ARG A 366 2.09 -8.02 -16.35
C ARG A 366 1.75 -9.43 -15.90
N ALA A 367 1.13 -9.55 -14.73
CA ALA A 367 0.76 -10.84 -14.17
C ALA A 367 -0.44 -10.73 -13.25
N ILE A 368 -1.19 -11.82 -13.16
CA ILE A 368 -2.24 -12.02 -12.16
C ILE A 368 -1.96 -13.31 -11.39
N THR A 369 -1.82 -13.22 -10.07
CA THR A 369 -1.83 -14.38 -9.17
C THR A 369 -3.24 -14.64 -8.69
N MET A 370 -3.77 -15.80 -9.07
CA MET A 370 -5.12 -16.21 -8.73
C MET A 370 -5.24 -16.58 -7.25
N PRO A 371 -6.45 -16.45 -6.66
CA PRO A 371 -6.78 -17.16 -5.43
C PRO A 371 -6.59 -18.66 -5.65
N ASP A 372 -6.34 -19.41 -4.57
CA ASP A 372 -6.22 -20.86 -4.66
C ASP A 372 -7.47 -21.45 -5.32
N LEU A 373 -7.24 -22.14 -6.44
CA LEU A 373 -8.27 -22.34 -7.45
C LEU A 373 -9.23 -23.46 -7.07
N HIS A 374 -8.68 -24.56 -6.55
CA HIS A 374 -9.37 -25.80 -6.20
C HIS A 374 -10.52 -26.08 -7.15
N VAL A 375 -10.20 -26.41 -8.41
CA VAL A 375 -11.17 -26.42 -9.54
C VAL A 375 -12.46 -27.17 -9.21
N ARG A 376 -12.34 -28.28 -8.48
CA ARG A 376 -13.47 -29.08 -7.99
C ARG A 376 -14.41 -28.30 -7.07
N LYS A 377 -13.89 -27.44 -6.20
CA LYS A 377 -14.65 -26.67 -5.20
C LYS A 377 -14.92 -25.23 -5.62
N MET A 378 -14.40 -24.78 -6.77
CA MET A 378 -14.50 -23.40 -7.22
C MET A 378 -15.94 -22.85 -7.19
N ASP A 379 -16.11 -21.67 -6.59
CA ASP A 379 -17.41 -20.98 -6.61
C ASP A 379 -17.71 -20.44 -8.02
N GLN A 380 -18.92 -20.70 -8.51
CA GLN A 380 -19.32 -20.29 -9.86
C GLN A 380 -19.32 -18.78 -10.02
N ALA A 381 -19.86 -18.01 -9.07
CA ALA A 381 -19.96 -16.57 -9.22
C ALA A 381 -18.57 -15.91 -9.24
N ASN A 382 -17.63 -16.45 -8.46
CA ASN A 382 -16.23 -16.02 -8.49
C ASN A 382 -15.53 -16.39 -9.80
N CYS A 383 -15.73 -17.62 -10.29
CA CYS A 383 -15.19 -18.07 -11.58
C CYS A 383 -15.70 -17.17 -12.73
N MET A 384 -17.01 -16.90 -12.74
CA MET A 384 -17.64 -16.01 -13.70
C MET A 384 -17.06 -14.59 -13.65
N ALA A 385 -16.81 -14.05 -12.46
CA ALA A 385 -16.27 -12.71 -12.29
C ALA A 385 -14.83 -12.59 -12.80
N ILE A 386 -14.01 -13.63 -12.60
CA ILE A 386 -12.60 -13.60 -12.96
C ILE A 386 -12.38 -13.99 -14.42
N PHE A 387 -12.98 -15.09 -14.86
CA PHE A 387 -12.70 -15.71 -16.16
C PHE A 387 -13.81 -15.50 -17.21
N GLY A 388 -15.01 -15.09 -16.80
CA GLY A 388 -16.14 -14.92 -17.72
C GLY A 388 -16.88 -16.22 -18.07
N TRP A 389 -16.52 -17.34 -17.45
CA TRP A 389 -17.14 -18.66 -17.62
C TRP A 389 -17.08 -19.45 -16.30
N ASP A 390 -17.81 -20.57 -16.24
CA ASP A 390 -17.76 -21.51 -15.11
C ASP A 390 -17.57 -22.96 -15.58
N MET A 391 -17.16 -23.84 -14.66
CA MET A 391 -16.95 -25.27 -14.92
C MET A 391 -18.24 -26.07 -15.21
N ARG A 392 -19.42 -25.44 -15.14
CA ARG A 392 -20.71 -26.03 -15.52
C ARG A 392 -21.16 -25.59 -16.92
N GLY A 393 -20.28 -24.93 -17.68
CA GLY A 393 -20.58 -24.43 -19.03
C GLY A 393 -21.35 -23.11 -19.05
N GLY A 394 -21.55 -22.46 -17.90
CA GLY A 394 -22.09 -21.11 -17.81
C GLY A 394 -21.14 -20.09 -18.41
N ARG A 395 -21.71 -19.00 -18.95
CA ARG A 395 -20.97 -17.89 -19.53
C ARG A 395 -21.55 -16.55 -19.09
N ALA A 396 -20.67 -15.57 -18.95
CA ALA A 396 -21.07 -14.22 -18.60
C ALA A 396 -21.63 -13.62 -19.87
N GLN A 397 -22.87 -13.18 -19.80
CA GLN A 397 -23.43 -12.32 -20.83
C GLN A 397 -23.41 -10.89 -20.28
N PHE A 398 -22.99 -9.94 -21.11
CA PHE A 398 -23.11 -8.49 -20.84
C PHE A 398 -22.24 -7.94 -19.69
N ARG A 399 -21.18 -8.63 -19.26
CA ARG A 399 -20.18 -8.08 -18.33
C ARG A 399 -18.78 -8.61 -18.64
N GLU A 400 -17.81 -7.71 -18.67
CA GLU A 400 -16.40 -8.05 -18.86
C GLU A 400 -15.85 -8.73 -17.61
N SER A 401 -15.18 -9.87 -17.80
CA SER A 401 -14.48 -10.56 -16.72
C SER A 401 -13.18 -9.84 -16.37
N MET A 402 -12.61 -10.15 -15.19
CA MET A 402 -11.33 -9.57 -14.78
C MET A 402 -10.22 -9.86 -15.80
N VAL A 403 -10.12 -11.10 -16.29
CA VAL A 403 -9.09 -11.51 -17.25
C VAL A 403 -9.29 -10.84 -18.61
N ASP A 404 -10.54 -10.58 -19.02
CA ASP A 404 -10.82 -9.89 -20.28
C ASP A 404 -10.44 -8.40 -20.21
N VAL A 405 -10.72 -7.72 -19.10
CA VAL A 405 -10.41 -6.29 -18.94
C VAL A 405 -8.92 -6.04 -18.71
N LEU A 406 -8.31 -6.82 -17.82
CA LEU A 406 -6.92 -6.61 -17.43
C LEU A 406 -5.93 -7.23 -18.41
N ASP A 407 -6.40 -8.13 -19.28
CA ASP A 407 -5.62 -8.81 -20.32
C ASP A 407 -4.20 -9.20 -19.88
N PRO A 408 -4.05 -10.01 -18.80
CA PRO A 408 -2.75 -10.26 -18.21
C PRO A 408 -1.86 -11.07 -19.15
N GLU A 409 -0.58 -10.72 -19.23
CA GLU A 409 0.40 -11.53 -19.97
C GLU A 409 0.63 -12.90 -19.31
N ASN A 410 0.63 -12.93 -17.96
CA ASN A 410 0.86 -14.13 -17.18
C ASN A 410 -0.27 -14.37 -16.18
N VAL A 411 -0.81 -15.59 -16.14
CA VAL A 411 -1.78 -16.02 -15.12
C VAL A 411 -1.14 -17.09 -14.26
N ILE A 412 -1.01 -16.84 -12.96
CA ILE A 412 -0.43 -17.77 -11.99
C ILE A 412 -1.56 -18.43 -11.22
N GLY A 413 -1.75 -19.74 -11.43
CA GLY A 413 -2.68 -20.57 -10.69
C GLY A 413 -1.97 -21.29 -9.54
N HIS A 414 -2.56 -21.20 -8.34
CA HIS A 414 -2.15 -21.96 -7.17
C HIS A 414 -3.22 -22.98 -6.82
N ASP A 415 -2.80 -24.15 -6.33
CA ASP A 415 -3.68 -25.21 -5.82
C ASP A 415 -4.85 -25.48 -6.79
N ILE A 416 -4.53 -25.83 -8.04
CA ILE A 416 -5.56 -26.12 -9.05
C ILE A 416 -6.34 -27.38 -8.67
N PHE A 417 -5.68 -28.35 -8.04
CA PHE A 417 -6.24 -29.60 -7.55
C PHE A 417 -6.57 -29.49 -6.05
N ASP A 418 -7.51 -30.28 -5.55
CA ASP A 418 -7.84 -30.33 -4.10
C ASP A 418 -7.63 -31.73 -3.50
N ASN A 419 -7.69 -32.76 -4.35
CA ASN A 419 -7.85 -34.16 -3.97
C ASN A 419 -9.10 -34.39 -3.11
N GLU A 420 -10.23 -33.77 -3.46
CA GLU A 420 -11.41 -33.64 -2.59
C GLU A 420 -11.84 -34.98 -2.00
N ALA A 421 -11.88 -36.02 -2.82
CA ALA A 421 -12.33 -37.35 -2.41
C ALA A 421 -11.38 -38.03 -1.41
N ARG A 422 -10.07 -37.81 -1.55
CA ARG A 422 -9.01 -38.54 -0.82
C ARG A 422 -8.04 -37.61 -0.10
N ASN A 423 -8.55 -36.41 0.23
CA ASN A 423 -7.80 -35.41 0.96
C ASN A 423 -7.43 -35.95 2.35
N HIS A 424 -6.21 -35.65 2.79
CA HIS A 424 -5.70 -36.12 4.07
C HIS A 424 -6.53 -35.62 5.27
N HIS A 425 -7.28 -34.52 5.14
CA HIS A 425 -8.19 -34.04 6.18
C HIS A 425 -9.38 -34.97 6.46
N HIS A 426 -9.77 -35.81 5.49
CA HIS A 426 -10.97 -36.67 5.59
C HIS A 426 -10.66 -38.15 5.32
N VAL A 427 -9.38 -38.55 5.30
CA VAL A 427 -8.93 -39.90 4.87
C VAL A 427 -9.51 -41.04 5.71
N HIS A 428 -9.96 -40.77 6.94
CA HIS A 428 -10.58 -41.75 7.84
C HIS A 428 -12.04 -41.42 8.16
N ASP A 429 -12.64 -40.47 7.44
CA ASP A 429 -14.04 -40.09 7.62
C ASP A 429 -14.93 -40.90 6.66
N ASN A 430 -15.58 -41.93 7.21
CA ASN A 430 -16.50 -42.78 6.46
C ASN A 430 -17.73 -42.01 5.98
N ALA A 431 -18.23 -41.05 6.76
CA ALA A 431 -19.40 -40.26 6.38
C ALA A 431 -19.07 -39.35 5.19
N TYR A 432 -17.89 -38.71 5.22
CA TYR A 432 -17.41 -37.91 4.10
C TYR A 432 -17.16 -38.76 2.84
N SER A 433 -16.55 -39.94 3.00
CA SER A 433 -16.34 -40.88 1.88
C SER A 433 -17.66 -41.29 1.24
N TYR A 434 -18.68 -41.59 2.06
CA TYR A 434 -20.03 -41.87 1.58
C TYR A 434 -20.67 -40.66 0.89
N GLU A 435 -20.49 -39.45 1.43
CA GLU A 435 -20.97 -38.21 0.80
C GLU A 435 -20.37 -38.02 -0.61
N MET A 436 -19.05 -38.24 -0.76
CA MET A 436 -18.37 -38.14 -2.05
C MET A 436 -18.92 -39.15 -3.05
N ALA A 437 -19.14 -40.40 -2.64
CA ALA A 437 -19.74 -41.43 -3.49
C ALA A 437 -21.19 -41.06 -3.88
N PHE A 438 -22.01 -40.62 -2.92
CA PHE A 438 -23.39 -40.21 -3.16
C PHE A 438 -23.50 -39.02 -4.13
N ARG A 439 -22.54 -38.08 -4.05
CA ARG A 439 -22.45 -36.91 -4.94
C ARG A 439 -21.78 -37.21 -6.28
N GLY A 440 -21.31 -38.44 -6.51
CA GLY A 440 -20.56 -38.83 -7.71
C GLY A 440 -19.23 -38.07 -7.86
N ARG A 441 -18.55 -37.78 -6.75
CA ARG A 441 -17.28 -37.04 -6.70
C ARG A 441 -16.14 -37.86 -6.11
N ASP A 442 -16.30 -39.17 -6.00
CA ASP A 442 -15.33 -40.09 -5.42
C ASP A 442 -14.17 -40.46 -6.35
N SER A 443 -14.20 -40.03 -7.62
CA SER A 443 -13.12 -40.23 -8.57
C SER A 443 -12.00 -39.22 -8.43
N VAL A 444 -10.77 -39.72 -8.26
CA VAL A 444 -9.55 -38.90 -8.36
C VAL A 444 -9.26 -38.57 -9.84
N GLU A 445 -9.49 -39.52 -10.74
CA GLU A 445 -9.26 -39.35 -12.18
C GLU A 445 -10.14 -38.22 -12.78
N GLU A 446 -11.44 -38.21 -12.47
CA GLU A 446 -12.32 -37.13 -12.94
C GLU A 446 -11.93 -35.76 -12.38
N GLU A 447 -11.32 -35.69 -11.20
CA GLU A 447 -10.84 -34.41 -10.64
C GLU A 447 -9.62 -33.89 -11.43
N VAL A 448 -8.69 -34.78 -11.76
CA VAL A 448 -7.56 -34.47 -12.64
C VAL A 448 -8.06 -34.01 -14.01
N GLU A 449 -9.07 -34.70 -14.56
CA GLU A 449 -9.68 -34.32 -15.84
C GLU A 449 -10.35 -32.93 -15.78
N GLN A 450 -11.01 -32.60 -14.67
CA GLN A 450 -11.56 -31.27 -14.45
C GLN A 450 -10.48 -30.18 -14.40
N CYS A 451 -9.33 -30.46 -13.78
CA CYS A 451 -8.19 -29.53 -13.79
C CYS A 451 -7.64 -29.31 -15.21
N GLY A 452 -7.49 -30.39 -15.99
CA GLY A 452 -7.07 -30.30 -17.39
C GLY A 452 -8.06 -29.52 -18.25
N GLN A 453 -9.36 -29.76 -18.08
CA GLN A 453 -10.42 -29.01 -18.77
C GLN A 453 -10.43 -27.52 -18.41
N PHE A 454 -10.21 -27.20 -17.13
CA PHE A 454 -10.07 -25.82 -16.67
C PHE A 454 -8.90 -25.13 -17.38
N LEU A 455 -7.71 -25.73 -17.35
CA LEU A 455 -6.52 -25.18 -18.00
C LEU A 455 -6.72 -25.01 -19.51
N LEU A 456 -7.30 -26.01 -20.18
CA LEU A 456 -7.60 -25.95 -21.61
C LEU A 456 -8.51 -24.77 -21.96
N THR A 457 -9.52 -24.51 -21.12
CA THR A 457 -10.45 -23.39 -21.28
C THR A 457 -9.75 -22.05 -20.99
N ALA A 458 -8.95 -22.00 -19.92
CA ALA A 458 -8.19 -20.80 -19.53
C ALA A 458 -7.18 -20.36 -20.60
N ILE A 459 -6.61 -21.29 -21.36
CA ILE A 459 -5.71 -21.00 -22.50
C ILE A 459 -6.43 -20.92 -23.86
N GLY A 460 -7.77 -20.93 -23.88
CA GLY A 460 -8.56 -20.68 -25.09
C GLY A 460 -8.59 -21.81 -26.10
N LEU A 461 -8.20 -23.02 -25.68
CA LEU A 461 -8.26 -24.24 -26.51
C LEU A 461 -9.45 -25.14 -26.14
N GLY A 462 -10.30 -24.70 -25.19
CA GLY A 462 -11.48 -25.43 -24.76
C GLY A 462 -12.63 -25.37 -25.77
N ALA A 463 -13.65 -26.20 -25.55
CA ALA A 463 -14.87 -26.26 -26.38
C ALA A 463 -15.75 -24.98 -26.31
N LEU A 464 -15.26 -23.90 -25.69
CA LEU A 464 -15.93 -22.63 -25.63
C LEU A 464 -15.31 -21.68 -26.69
N PRO A 465 -15.88 -21.58 -27.91
CA PRO A 465 -15.23 -21.02 -29.11
C PRO A 465 -14.94 -19.50 -29.10
N MET A 466 -15.04 -18.81 -27.95
CA MET A 466 -15.01 -17.34 -27.88
C MET A 466 -14.15 -16.79 -26.73
N VAL A 467 -13.31 -17.62 -26.08
CA VAL A 467 -12.30 -17.08 -25.15
C VAL A 467 -11.20 -16.46 -26.01
N THR A 468 -11.14 -15.14 -26.10
CA THR A 468 -10.02 -14.44 -26.73
C THR A 468 -8.80 -14.63 -25.83
N VAL A 469 -8.05 -15.70 -26.07
CA VAL A 469 -6.74 -15.89 -25.46
C VAL A 469 -5.73 -15.38 -26.47
N GLY A 470 -5.18 -14.20 -26.16
CA GLY A 470 -4.02 -13.68 -26.86
C GLY A 470 -2.78 -14.54 -26.60
N ASP A 471 -1.64 -13.88 -26.46
CA ASP A 471 -0.34 -14.47 -26.14
C ASP A 471 -0.15 -14.83 -24.65
N ARG A 472 -1.24 -15.03 -23.89
CA ARG A 472 -1.19 -15.24 -22.43
C ARG A 472 -0.56 -16.58 -22.07
N THR A 473 0.28 -16.58 -21.04
CA THR A 473 0.89 -17.79 -20.47
C THR A 473 0.22 -18.15 -19.16
N PHE A 474 -0.17 -19.42 -19.00
CA PHE A 474 -0.66 -19.92 -17.72
C PHE A 474 0.46 -20.65 -16.98
N ILE A 475 0.72 -20.25 -15.74
CA ILE A 475 1.77 -20.80 -14.89
C ILE A 475 1.08 -21.47 -13.69
N VAL A 476 1.29 -22.77 -13.51
CA VAL A 476 0.85 -23.49 -12.31
C VAL A 476 1.98 -23.46 -11.29
N ALA A 477 1.79 -22.74 -10.19
CA ALA A 477 2.69 -22.75 -9.05
C ALA A 477 2.24 -23.84 -8.09
N GLU A 478 2.93 -24.98 -8.15
CA GLU A 478 2.53 -26.22 -7.48
C GLU A 478 2.39 -26.01 -5.97
N GLY A 479 1.17 -26.24 -5.48
CA GLY A 479 0.80 -26.06 -4.08
C GLY A 479 0.72 -27.36 -3.29
N ASN A 480 0.36 -27.22 -2.02
CA ASN A 480 0.27 -28.37 -1.11
C ASN A 480 -0.89 -29.30 -1.47
N HIS A 481 -1.98 -28.79 -2.05
CA HIS A 481 -3.06 -29.64 -2.53
C HIS A 481 -2.69 -30.35 -3.84
N ASP A 482 -1.91 -29.71 -4.72
CA ASP A 482 -1.41 -30.36 -5.94
C ASP A 482 -0.52 -31.59 -5.59
N ILE A 483 0.37 -31.44 -4.60
CA ILE A 483 1.23 -32.51 -4.07
C ILE A 483 0.42 -33.61 -3.36
N ALA A 484 -0.83 -33.35 -2.96
CA ALA A 484 -1.66 -34.36 -2.32
C ALA A 484 -1.94 -35.55 -3.25
N LEU A 485 -1.87 -35.38 -4.57
CA LEU A 485 -1.93 -36.47 -5.55
C LEU A 485 -0.70 -37.39 -5.44
N GLU A 486 0.51 -36.81 -5.37
CA GLU A 486 1.75 -37.56 -5.14
C GLU A 486 1.67 -38.35 -3.84
N LYS A 487 1.26 -37.70 -2.75
CA LYS A 487 1.09 -38.36 -1.47
C LYS A 487 0.10 -39.55 -1.55
N TYR A 488 -1.00 -39.38 -2.28
CA TYR A 488 -2.00 -40.44 -2.48
C TYR A 488 -1.45 -41.67 -3.22
N ALA A 489 -0.68 -41.45 -4.29
CA ALA A 489 -0.03 -42.53 -5.03
C ALA A 489 1.08 -43.20 -4.21
N ARG A 490 2.01 -42.40 -3.66
CA ARG A 490 3.21 -42.87 -2.93
C ARG A 490 2.88 -43.70 -1.69
N GLU A 491 1.80 -43.37 -0.99
CA GLU A 491 1.35 -44.11 0.20
C GLU A 491 0.52 -45.36 -0.16
N GLY A 492 0.33 -45.67 -1.45
CA GLY A 492 -0.45 -46.81 -1.90
C GLY A 492 -1.94 -46.72 -1.54
N ARG A 493 -2.45 -45.52 -1.23
CA ARG A 493 -3.83 -45.31 -0.73
C ARG A 493 -4.90 -45.73 -1.74
N TYR A 494 -4.54 -45.79 -3.02
CA TYR A 494 -5.43 -46.21 -4.11
C TYR A 494 -5.73 -47.71 -4.14
N ARG A 495 -4.91 -48.57 -3.49
CA ARG A 495 -4.97 -50.04 -3.67
C ARG A 495 -6.28 -50.69 -3.21
N ASN A 496 -6.96 -50.06 -2.26
CA ASN A 496 -8.26 -50.50 -1.75
C ASN A 496 -9.37 -49.48 -2.05
N ASP A 497 -9.16 -48.62 -3.04
CA ASP A 497 -10.03 -47.48 -3.33
C ASP A 497 -10.95 -47.72 -4.55
N GLY A 498 -11.50 -48.93 -4.66
CA GLY A 498 -12.51 -49.31 -5.64
C GLY A 498 -12.24 -48.78 -7.06
N ARG A 499 -13.02 -47.79 -7.49
CA ARG A 499 -12.93 -47.18 -8.84
C ARG A 499 -11.58 -46.52 -9.14
N ASN A 500 -10.85 -46.05 -8.12
CA ASN A 500 -9.59 -45.33 -8.30
C ASN A 500 -8.37 -46.26 -8.42
N VAL A 501 -8.54 -47.58 -8.25
CA VAL A 501 -7.43 -48.54 -8.29
C VAL A 501 -6.65 -48.46 -9.61
N ARG A 502 -7.35 -48.42 -10.75
CA ARG A 502 -6.71 -48.42 -12.07
C ARG A 502 -5.92 -47.15 -12.34
N PHE A 503 -6.51 -45.98 -12.05
CA PHE A 503 -5.81 -44.71 -12.20
C PHE A 503 -4.66 -44.59 -11.20
N GLY A 504 -4.85 -45.05 -9.96
CA GLY A 504 -3.80 -45.07 -8.95
C GLY A 504 -2.58 -45.91 -9.33
N LEU A 505 -2.77 -47.06 -10.00
CA LEU A 505 -1.67 -47.85 -10.55
C LEU A 505 -0.88 -47.08 -11.63
N GLN A 506 -1.56 -46.34 -12.51
CA GLN A 506 -0.89 -45.50 -13.52
C GLN A 506 -0.08 -44.37 -12.87
N LEU A 507 -0.63 -43.75 -11.83
CA LEU A 507 0.05 -42.71 -11.07
C LEU A 507 1.27 -43.24 -10.31
N GLU A 508 1.16 -44.42 -9.69
CA GLU A 508 2.28 -45.06 -9.02
C GLU A 508 3.38 -45.45 -10.00
N ASP A 509 3.03 -46.03 -11.15
CA ASP A 509 3.99 -46.38 -12.21
C ASP A 509 4.78 -45.15 -12.68
N ALA A 510 4.08 -44.04 -12.96
CA ALA A 510 4.71 -42.78 -13.33
C ALA A 510 5.64 -42.23 -12.23
N TYR A 511 5.26 -42.38 -10.95
CA TYR A 511 6.09 -41.97 -9.83
C TYR A 511 7.34 -42.84 -9.68
N LEU A 512 7.19 -44.16 -9.84
CA LEU A 512 8.31 -45.11 -9.78
C LEU A 512 9.31 -44.87 -10.92
N ASP A 513 8.84 -44.66 -12.15
CA ASP A 513 9.69 -44.28 -13.28
C ASP A 513 10.48 -42.98 -12.99
N TYR A 514 9.84 -41.98 -12.38
CA TYR A 514 10.55 -40.79 -11.90
C TYR A 514 11.62 -41.14 -10.85
N VAL A 515 11.31 -41.99 -9.88
CA VAL A 515 12.25 -42.42 -8.83
C VAL A 515 13.44 -43.14 -9.44
N GLU A 516 13.24 -44.02 -10.41
CA GLU A 516 14.30 -44.70 -11.15
C GLU A 516 15.22 -43.70 -11.87
N ARG A 517 14.63 -42.79 -12.67
CA ARG A 517 15.37 -41.73 -13.39
C ARG A 517 16.15 -40.82 -12.43
N ARG A 518 15.54 -40.44 -11.32
CA ARG A 518 16.20 -39.65 -10.26
C ARG A 518 17.38 -40.41 -9.64
N SER A 519 17.21 -41.70 -9.38
CA SER A 519 18.24 -42.52 -8.72
C SER A 519 19.46 -42.67 -9.63
N ILE A 520 19.22 -42.96 -10.92
CA ILE A 520 20.25 -42.96 -11.96
C ILE A 520 20.96 -41.60 -12.03
N ALA A 521 20.22 -40.49 -12.01
CA ALA A 521 20.82 -39.16 -12.06
C ALA A 521 21.71 -38.90 -10.83
N ILE A 522 21.28 -39.28 -9.63
CA ILE A 522 22.06 -39.10 -8.39
C ILE A 522 23.34 -39.94 -8.43
N ASP A 523 23.24 -41.23 -8.74
CA ASP A 523 24.38 -42.15 -8.75
C ASP A 523 25.42 -41.76 -9.80
N ASN A 524 24.98 -41.11 -10.89
CA ASN A 524 25.84 -40.60 -11.94
C ASN A 524 26.22 -39.11 -11.77
N ASN A 525 25.89 -38.48 -10.63
CA ASN A 525 26.15 -37.07 -10.34
C ASN A 525 25.64 -36.10 -11.44
N GLN A 526 24.47 -36.40 -12.00
CA GLN A 526 23.76 -35.62 -13.01
C GLN A 526 22.67 -34.74 -12.37
N PRO A 527 22.21 -33.68 -13.07
CA PRO A 527 21.06 -32.90 -12.62
C PRO A 527 19.84 -33.79 -12.40
N VAL A 528 19.27 -33.74 -11.18
CA VAL A 528 18.08 -34.50 -10.83
C VAL A 528 16.89 -33.98 -11.64
N PRO A 529 16.14 -34.85 -12.35
CA PRO A 529 14.96 -34.44 -13.07
C PRO A 529 13.93 -33.85 -12.11
N ARG A 530 13.22 -32.82 -12.56
CA ARG A 530 12.05 -32.31 -11.84
C ARG A 530 10.81 -33.10 -12.25
N PHE A 531 9.87 -33.22 -11.33
CA PHE A 531 8.65 -33.99 -11.55
C PHE A 531 7.51 -33.43 -10.70
N SER A 532 6.35 -33.31 -11.33
CA SER A 532 5.06 -33.12 -10.67
C SER A 532 4.14 -34.26 -11.12
N LEU A 533 3.59 -35.00 -10.16
CA LEU A 533 2.67 -36.08 -10.49
C LEU A 533 1.36 -35.53 -11.09
N LEU A 534 0.91 -34.36 -10.63
CA LEU A 534 -0.28 -33.70 -11.16
C LEU A 534 -0.04 -33.21 -12.60
N GLU A 535 1.12 -32.60 -12.89
CA GLU A 535 1.49 -32.24 -14.25
C GLU A 535 1.44 -33.46 -15.17
N HIS A 536 2.10 -34.55 -14.76
CA HIS A 536 2.13 -35.78 -15.54
C HIS A 536 0.71 -36.32 -15.79
N ALA A 537 -0.11 -36.41 -14.74
CA ALA A 537 -1.48 -36.89 -14.81
C ALA A 537 -2.36 -36.06 -15.75
N ILE A 538 -2.26 -34.73 -15.69
CA ILE A 538 -3.00 -33.84 -16.58
C ILE A 538 -2.50 -33.98 -18.01
N ARG A 539 -1.18 -33.99 -18.25
CA ARG A 539 -0.60 -34.08 -19.61
C ARG A 539 -0.87 -35.41 -20.29
N MET A 540 -0.97 -36.52 -19.53
CA MET A 540 -1.41 -37.81 -20.07
C MET A 540 -2.81 -37.71 -20.72
N LYS A 541 -3.69 -36.89 -20.15
CA LYS A 541 -5.09 -36.73 -20.59
C LYS A 541 -5.28 -35.56 -21.56
N TYR A 542 -4.47 -34.51 -21.42
CA TYR A 542 -4.54 -33.26 -22.18
C TYR A 542 -3.17 -32.88 -22.78
N PRO A 543 -2.59 -33.71 -23.67
CA PRO A 543 -1.28 -33.43 -24.27
C PRO A 543 -1.25 -32.11 -25.06
N GLN A 544 -2.40 -31.66 -25.57
CA GLN A 544 -2.55 -30.41 -26.31
C GLN A 544 -2.30 -29.13 -25.48
N LEU A 545 -2.22 -29.22 -24.14
CA LEU A 545 -1.82 -28.08 -23.32
C LEU A 545 -0.40 -27.60 -23.68
N GLY A 546 0.49 -28.53 -24.08
CA GLY A 546 1.84 -28.25 -24.55
C GLY A 546 2.60 -27.26 -23.65
N ASP A 547 3.35 -26.37 -24.28
CA ASP A 547 4.16 -25.36 -23.58
C ASP A 547 3.38 -24.10 -23.17
N LYS A 548 2.07 -24.03 -23.48
CA LYS A 548 1.20 -22.91 -23.08
C LYS A 548 0.89 -22.91 -21.58
N VAL A 549 1.07 -24.07 -20.93
CA VAL A 549 0.98 -24.21 -19.48
C VAL A 549 2.37 -24.57 -18.93
N ILE A 550 2.93 -23.64 -18.18
CA ILE A 550 4.22 -23.78 -17.50
C ILE A 550 3.97 -24.27 -16.07
N TRP A 551 4.79 -25.20 -15.60
CA TRP A 551 4.73 -25.70 -14.23
C TRP A 551 5.93 -25.23 -13.43
N CYS A 552 5.68 -24.53 -12.34
CA CYS A 552 6.67 -24.27 -11.32
C CYS A 552 6.55 -25.34 -10.25
N HIS A 553 7.42 -26.35 -10.34
CA HIS A 553 7.47 -27.46 -9.40
C HIS A 553 7.81 -27.00 -7.99
N ASP A 554 7.26 -27.71 -7.01
CA ASP A 554 7.46 -27.43 -5.59
C ASP A 554 8.95 -27.30 -5.21
N GLY A 555 9.25 -26.29 -4.39
CA GLY A 555 10.60 -25.97 -3.93
C GLY A 555 11.46 -25.18 -4.92
N TYR A 556 10.96 -24.87 -6.12
CA TYR A 556 11.67 -24.06 -7.11
C TYR A 556 11.10 -22.64 -7.23
N SER A 557 11.91 -21.76 -7.81
CA SER A 557 11.61 -20.33 -8.00
C SER A 557 11.10 -20.07 -9.41
N HIS A 558 10.13 -19.18 -9.54
CA HIS A 558 9.73 -18.59 -10.81
C HIS A 558 9.59 -17.07 -10.62
N LEU A 559 10.32 -16.30 -11.42
CA LEU A 559 10.40 -14.86 -11.26
C LEU A 559 9.74 -14.15 -12.45
N ILE A 560 8.90 -13.15 -12.15
CA ILE A 560 8.39 -12.19 -13.13
C ILE A 560 8.78 -10.79 -12.64
N ASP A 561 9.59 -10.06 -13.40
CA ASP A 561 10.17 -8.75 -13.01
C ASP A 561 10.85 -8.76 -11.62
N GLY A 562 11.56 -9.86 -11.32
CA GLY A 562 12.24 -10.05 -10.04
C GLY A 562 11.33 -10.37 -8.84
N ILE A 563 10.02 -10.53 -9.07
CA ILE A 563 9.02 -10.94 -8.07
C ILE A 563 8.84 -12.45 -8.14
N GLU A 564 8.97 -13.11 -6.99
CA GLU A 564 8.72 -14.55 -6.87
C GLU A 564 7.24 -14.86 -6.93
N VAL A 565 6.85 -15.71 -7.88
CA VAL A 565 5.47 -16.16 -8.09
C VAL A 565 5.34 -17.69 -8.13
N GLY A 566 6.46 -18.42 -8.06
CA GLY A 566 6.49 -19.88 -8.08
C GLY A 566 6.22 -20.54 -6.73
N ASN A 567 6.37 -19.79 -5.63
CA ASN A 567 6.17 -20.32 -4.29
C ASN A 567 4.70 -20.19 -3.86
N HIS A 568 4.01 -21.31 -3.67
CA HIS A 568 2.64 -21.33 -3.17
C HIS A 568 2.48 -20.73 -1.76
N GLY A 569 3.52 -20.81 -0.90
CA GLY A 569 3.54 -20.17 0.42
C GLY A 569 3.47 -21.14 1.61
N PHE A 570 3.28 -22.44 1.35
CA PHE A 570 3.27 -23.47 2.40
C PHE A 570 4.66 -23.85 2.89
N ARG A 571 5.70 -23.73 2.04
CA ARG A 571 7.11 -23.99 2.40
C ARG A 571 7.85 -22.71 2.74
N GLY A 572 8.31 -22.63 3.98
CA GLY A 572 9.27 -21.65 4.47
C GLY A 572 10.72 -22.10 4.26
N ALA A 573 11.64 -21.33 4.84
CA ALA A 573 13.07 -21.61 4.77
C ALA A 573 13.39 -23.04 5.28
N ASN A 574 14.27 -23.74 4.56
CA ASN A 574 14.73 -25.10 4.89
C ASN A 574 13.59 -26.12 5.06
N GLY A 575 12.46 -25.93 4.38
CA GLY A 575 11.30 -26.83 4.45
C GLY A 575 10.41 -26.65 5.68
N ALA A 576 10.63 -25.62 6.51
CA ALA A 576 9.74 -25.27 7.61
C ALA A 576 8.35 -24.85 7.09
N LYS A 577 7.35 -24.74 7.98
CA LYS A 577 6.05 -24.16 7.62
C LYS A 577 6.21 -22.69 7.20
N GLY A 578 5.69 -22.35 6.03
CA GLY A 578 5.72 -20.99 5.51
C GLY A 578 4.87 -20.02 6.34
N THR A 579 5.38 -18.82 6.56
CA THR A 579 4.65 -17.72 7.20
C THR A 579 4.92 -16.42 6.44
N VAL A 580 3.92 -15.55 6.35
CA VAL A 580 4.05 -14.26 5.65
C VAL A 580 5.21 -13.43 6.22
N ASN A 581 5.34 -13.38 7.56
CA ASN A 581 6.46 -12.75 8.24
C ASN A 581 7.83 -13.39 7.91
N GLY A 582 7.88 -14.72 7.76
CA GLY A 582 9.08 -15.44 7.35
C GLY A 582 9.52 -15.04 5.94
N PHE A 583 8.56 -14.97 5.01
CA PHE A 583 8.80 -14.52 3.64
C PHE A 583 9.21 -13.04 3.56
N ALA A 584 8.57 -12.17 4.33
CA ALA A 584 8.93 -10.75 4.38
C ALA A 584 10.37 -10.53 4.87
N ARG A 585 10.85 -11.37 5.79
CA ARG A 585 12.24 -11.36 6.27
C ARG A 585 13.25 -11.93 5.27
N ALA A 586 12.80 -12.73 4.30
CA ALA A 586 13.67 -13.24 3.24
C ALA A 586 14.13 -12.13 2.27
N GLY A 587 13.49 -10.95 2.30
CA GLY A 587 13.93 -9.75 1.59
C GLY A 587 13.61 -9.74 0.08
N ARG A 588 12.99 -10.80 -0.45
CA ARG A 588 12.49 -10.85 -1.83
C ARG A 588 11.01 -10.48 -1.88
N LYS A 589 10.60 -9.75 -2.92
CA LYS A 589 9.18 -9.54 -3.23
C LYS A 589 8.56 -10.87 -3.67
N MET A 590 7.41 -11.21 -3.11
CA MET A 590 6.72 -12.48 -3.39
C MET A 590 5.21 -12.27 -3.53
N SER A 591 4.57 -12.98 -4.45
CA SER A 591 3.12 -13.13 -4.57
C SER A 591 2.81 -14.61 -4.33
N ILE A 592 2.00 -14.92 -3.32
CA ILE A 592 1.79 -16.29 -2.84
C ILE A 592 0.29 -16.60 -2.63
N GLY A 593 -0.07 -17.88 -2.60
CA GLY A 593 -1.38 -18.39 -2.17
C GLY A 593 -1.34 -18.92 -0.72
N ASP A 594 -1.86 -20.13 -0.48
CA ASP A 594 -1.84 -20.99 0.72
C ASP A 594 -2.56 -20.43 1.97
N LYS A 595 -2.39 -19.15 2.30
CA LYS A 595 -2.96 -18.60 3.54
C LYS A 595 -4.46 -18.32 3.41
N HIS A 596 -4.93 -18.16 2.17
CA HIS A 596 -6.28 -17.76 1.75
C HIS A 596 -6.80 -16.45 2.38
N SER A 597 -6.00 -15.83 3.25
CA SER A 597 -6.31 -14.66 4.07
C SER A 597 -5.43 -13.53 3.55
N PRO A 598 -5.99 -12.59 2.77
CA PRO A 598 -5.20 -11.61 2.07
C PRO A 598 -4.40 -10.72 3.03
N GLU A 599 -3.15 -10.49 2.66
CA GLU A 599 -2.19 -9.74 3.46
C GLU A 599 -1.20 -9.02 2.54
N ILE A 600 -0.85 -7.79 2.91
CA ILE A 600 0.32 -7.11 2.40
C ILE A 600 1.25 -6.86 3.57
N MET A 601 2.39 -7.53 3.54
CA MET A 601 3.44 -7.42 4.54
C MET A 601 4.78 -7.19 3.81
N GLU A 602 5.21 -5.92 3.80
CA GLU A 602 6.40 -5.50 3.07
C GLU A 602 6.29 -5.87 1.58
N GLY A 603 7.24 -6.64 1.06
CA GLY A 603 7.24 -7.13 -0.32
C GLY A 603 6.38 -8.37 -0.56
N VAL A 604 5.67 -8.90 0.44
CA VAL A 604 4.88 -10.14 0.31
C VAL A 604 3.40 -9.82 0.19
N TYR A 605 2.78 -10.34 -0.87
CA TYR A 605 1.37 -10.20 -1.19
C TYR A 605 0.75 -11.60 -1.17
N VAL A 606 -0.41 -11.71 -0.53
CA VAL A 606 -1.08 -12.99 -0.31
C VAL A 606 -2.44 -12.98 -0.99
N ALA A 607 -2.68 -13.95 -1.84
CA ALA A 607 -3.94 -14.18 -2.53
C ALA A 607 -4.97 -14.84 -1.59
N GLY A 608 -6.20 -14.92 -2.07
CA GLY A 608 -7.32 -15.54 -1.38
C GLY A 608 -7.52 -17.02 -1.73
N ALA A 609 -8.75 -17.50 -1.56
CA ALA A 609 -9.24 -18.77 -2.11
C ALA A 609 -10.47 -18.52 -2.99
N MET A 610 -10.66 -19.32 -4.05
CA MET A 610 -11.82 -19.20 -4.94
C MET A 610 -13.14 -19.60 -4.28
N ASN A 611 -13.09 -20.37 -3.20
CA ASN A 611 -14.23 -20.74 -2.38
C ASN A 611 -13.88 -20.55 -0.90
N LEU A 612 -14.83 -20.02 -0.13
CA LEU A 612 -14.69 -19.85 1.32
C LEU A 612 -15.10 -21.10 2.10
N ARG A 613 -15.54 -22.16 1.43
CA ARG A 613 -16.13 -23.36 2.05
C ARG A 613 -15.40 -24.62 1.60
N HIS A 614 -14.39 -25.02 2.35
CA HIS A 614 -13.64 -26.25 2.08
C HIS A 614 -14.03 -27.40 3.02
N GLY A 615 -14.91 -27.15 3.99
CA GLY A 615 -15.49 -28.15 4.91
C GLY A 615 -14.66 -28.38 6.18
N TYR A 616 -13.34 -28.23 6.09
CA TYR A 616 -12.44 -28.29 7.24
C TYR A 616 -12.26 -26.93 7.93
N ASN A 617 -12.53 -25.82 7.25
CA ASN A 617 -12.39 -24.47 7.79
C ASN A 617 -13.63 -24.10 8.64
N LYS A 618 -13.62 -24.52 9.90
CA LYS A 618 -14.69 -24.29 10.88
C LYS A 618 -14.30 -23.18 11.87
N GLY A 619 -15.27 -22.35 12.26
CA GLY A 619 -15.07 -21.25 13.22
C GLY A 619 -14.61 -19.95 12.57
N LEU A 620 -13.83 -19.14 13.28
CA LEU A 620 -13.35 -17.84 12.78
C LEU A 620 -12.53 -18.02 11.50
N SER A 621 -12.81 -17.22 10.46
CA SER A 621 -12.11 -17.34 9.17
C SER A 621 -11.64 -15.99 8.65
N GLY A 622 -10.34 -15.88 8.37
CA GLY A 622 -9.74 -14.73 7.69
C GLY A 622 -9.84 -14.79 6.16
N TRP A 623 -10.54 -15.78 5.61
CA TRP A 623 -10.50 -16.03 4.17
C TRP A 623 -11.30 -15.00 3.38
N ALA A 624 -10.77 -14.68 2.20
CA ALA A 624 -11.45 -13.84 1.22
C ALA A 624 -11.10 -14.29 -0.20
N VAL A 625 -11.91 -13.89 -1.17
CA VAL A 625 -11.68 -14.18 -2.58
C VAL A 625 -10.89 -13.01 -3.16
N THR A 626 -9.57 -13.15 -3.24
CA THR A 626 -8.68 -12.04 -3.58
C THR A 626 -7.61 -12.43 -4.58
N VAL A 627 -7.49 -11.61 -5.61
CA VAL A 627 -6.51 -11.72 -6.68
C VAL A 627 -5.36 -10.75 -6.41
N ILE A 628 -4.14 -11.10 -6.82
CA ILE A 628 -3.00 -10.17 -6.85
C ILE A 628 -2.79 -9.73 -8.30
N ILE A 629 -2.79 -8.43 -8.56
CA ILE A 629 -2.36 -7.87 -9.84
C ILE A 629 -0.92 -7.39 -9.71
N GLN A 630 -0.09 -7.69 -10.71
CA GLN A 630 1.20 -7.06 -10.96
C GLN A 630 1.11 -6.21 -12.23
N TYR A 631 1.47 -4.94 -12.10
CA TYR A 631 1.48 -3.97 -13.19
C TYR A 631 2.84 -3.98 -13.92
N PRO A 632 2.94 -3.37 -15.12
CA PRO A 632 4.17 -3.34 -15.92
C PRO A 632 5.41 -2.77 -15.21
N ASP A 633 5.22 -1.93 -14.19
CA ASP A 633 6.28 -1.34 -13.36
C ASP A 633 6.70 -2.21 -12.15
N GLY A 634 6.14 -3.42 -12.04
CA GLY A 634 6.36 -4.35 -10.93
C GLY A 634 5.69 -3.95 -9.62
N LYS A 635 4.90 -2.87 -9.58
CA LYS A 635 4.02 -2.58 -8.43
C LYS A 635 2.83 -3.54 -8.45
N ARG A 636 2.22 -3.76 -7.29
CA ARG A 636 1.14 -4.74 -7.12
C ARG A 636 -0.03 -4.19 -6.33
N SER A 637 -1.20 -4.77 -6.55
CA SER A 637 -2.42 -4.48 -5.80
C SER A 637 -3.21 -5.77 -5.51
N LEU A 638 -4.01 -5.75 -4.44
CA LEU A 638 -4.94 -6.81 -4.10
C LEU A 638 -6.35 -6.41 -4.50
N LEU A 639 -7.05 -7.27 -5.23
CA LEU A 639 -8.44 -7.09 -5.64
C LEU A 639 -9.31 -8.14 -4.98
N THR A 640 -10.14 -7.72 -4.04
CA THR A 640 -11.05 -8.60 -3.32
C THR A 640 -12.43 -8.55 -3.94
N LEU A 641 -12.94 -9.70 -4.38
CA LEU A 641 -14.27 -9.82 -4.96
C LEU A 641 -15.34 -9.65 -3.88
N GLN A 642 -16.45 -8.99 -4.20
CA GLN A 642 -17.65 -8.94 -3.36
C GLN A 642 -18.80 -9.61 -4.09
N LYS A 643 -19.32 -10.72 -3.53
CA LYS A 643 -20.51 -11.41 -4.06
C LYS A 643 -20.44 -11.70 -5.58
N GLY A 644 -19.29 -12.17 -6.07
CA GLY A 644 -19.06 -12.42 -7.50
C GLY A 644 -18.91 -11.15 -8.36
N LYS A 645 -18.52 -10.02 -7.76
CA LYS A 645 -18.17 -8.76 -8.44
C LYS A 645 -16.70 -8.46 -8.11
N TRP A 646 -15.89 -8.06 -9.09
CA TRP A 646 -14.48 -7.71 -8.85
C TRP A 646 -14.20 -6.20 -8.85
N ARG A 647 -15.15 -5.42 -9.37
CA ARG A 647 -15.22 -3.95 -9.36
C ARG A 647 -16.68 -3.51 -9.21
N PRO A 648 -16.97 -2.26 -8.84
CA PRO A 648 -18.34 -1.73 -8.83
C PRO A 648 -19.03 -2.00 -10.16
N GLY A 649 -20.26 -2.52 -10.13
CA GLY A 649 -21.03 -2.80 -11.34
C GLY A 649 -22.19 -3.76 -11.09
N LYS A 650 -23.18 -3.73 -11.99
CA LYS A 650 -24.42 -4.51 -11.88
C LYS A 650 -24.16 -6.02 -11.76
N ARG A 651 -24.92 -6.71 -10.92
CA ARG A 651 -24.83 -8.17 -10.71
C ARG A 651 -24.89 -8.95 -12.03
N VAL A 652 -24.08 -10.00 -12.16
CA VAL A 652 -24.10 -10.89 -13.34
C VAL A 652 -25.42 -11.66 -13.39
N VAL A 653 -26.16 -11.53 -14.49
CA VAL A 653 -27.33 -12.37 -14.78
C VAL A 653 -26.84 -13.59 -15.55
N ARG A 654 -26.99 -14.78 -14.96
CA ARG A 654 -26.67 -16.04 -15.64
C ARG A 654 -27.73 -16.30 -16.69
N VAL A 655 -27.31 -16.49 -17.93
CA VAL A 655 -28.16 -17.12 -18.95
C VAL A 655 -27.69 -18.58 -19.06
N PRO A 656 -28.56 -19.56 -18.78
CA PRO A 656 -28.22 -20.96 -18.99
C PRO A 656 -27.78 -21.17 -20.44
N ALA A 657 -26.71 -21.94 -20.65
CA ALA A 657 -26.45 -22.46 -21.98
C ALA A 657 -27.68 -23.28 -22.43
N PRO A 658 -28.12 -23.19 -23.70
CA PRO A 658 -29.18 -24.06 -24.18
C PRO A 658 -28.75 -25.50 -23.90
N SER A 659 -29.57 -26.22 -23.14
CA SER A 659 -29.32 -27.63 -22.89
C SER A 659 -29.32 -28.33 -24.24
N PHE A 660 -28.17 -28.88 -24.63
CA PHE A 660 -28.19 -30.00 -25.54
C PHE A 660 -28.81 -31.16 -24.74
N ALA A 661 -30.14 -31.23 -24.79
CA ALA A 661 -30.86 -32.41 -24.35
C ALA A 661 -30.34 -33.60 -25.17
N ALA A 662 -30.16 -34.72 -24.46
CA ALA A 662 -29.53 -35.96 -24.87
C ALA A 662 -29.88 -36.48 -26.27
#